data_AF-G8QL25-F1
#
_entry.id   AF-G8QL25-F1
#
_cell.length_a   1.000
_cell.length_b   1.000
_cell.length_c   1.000
_cell.angle_alpha   90.00
_cell.angle_beta   90.00
_cell.angle_gamma   90.00
#
_symmetry.space_group_name_H-M   'P 1'
#
loop_
_entity.id
_entity.type
_entity.pdbx_description
1 polymer ?
#
loop_
_entity_poly.entity_id
_entity_poly.type
_entity_poly.pdbx_seq_one_letter_code
_entity_poly.pdbx_strand_id
1 'polypeptide(L)'
;MTRSLSPQPLETLLQRLCDLAANPDGDLLSPLIELVDALRPADSDDTAAATQALHALCYLLQTRPELRDGLRLALLRLFAEKKQVSLYVDAGVFPNTGFFSETARRLSRTLLPDVVAPEYLKDVLGLLFPEPDDEVWVDGIADAEWLALFTLLDLGRSSVRGAPMAPALAQLLEGLLVISYRISAIGLEPELLRVEPSIENFESPFLAQNAEMLRFLKQFEQWWREPEFAAEDDRQLLVLFDQCRGIGDRIRNRAAREGTSLSLTFHLQRLRQHLERAEALLAVLRQLRQERCLQDALPALVTLFKQLVRAECRKNDLGTYWRQNMELLARRVTENAGRTGEHYITESRSEYFALLRSALLGGFVIAFMALIKLELAKLHLPPLTEALAFCLNYGLGFVLIHILHGTVATKQPAMTANAIAASIDEATGPGGNATPRNLDNLAGLVARTCRSQIAAIIGNVGLAIPMAMLIAFVLGSMGGTPFIGPEKAHHLLADVHPWHSGAILYAGVAGVCLFLAGLIAGYYDNLAAYNRIPQRLLQLEWPQRLFGEARMRRVAAYVENNLGALAGNFFFGFLLGGMTAIGVLFGLPVDIRHIAFSSAYLGYAAVALDFAAPWQELALAGLGVALVGTANLGVSFALALYVALKARQVSFAQGRRLIASLFARFRQAPREFLMPPRPQDTEESRDQPAG
;
A
#
# COMPACT_ATOMS: atom_id res chain seq x y z
N MET A 1 -33.62 8.73 16.34
CA MET A 1 -34.35 8.55 17.61
C MET A 1 -33.32 8.52 18.72
N THR A 2 -33.16 9.62 19.45
CA THR A 2 -32.29 9.73 20.62
C THR A 2 -32.78 8.77 21.70
N ARG A 3 -32.09 7.64 21.91
CA ARG A 3 -32.30 6.78 23.09
C ARG A 3 -31.75 7.54 24.30
N SER A 4 -32.53 8.47 24.86
CA SER A 4 -32.25 8.99 26.19
C SER A 4 -32.49 7.86 27.18
N LEU A 5 -31.41 7.23 27.66
CA LEU A 5 -31.48 6.22 28.70
C LEU A 5 -32.06 6.86 29.97
N SER A 6 -33.24 6.42 30.38
CA SER A 6 -33.71 6.66 31.74
C SER A 6 -32.82 5.86 32.72
N PRO A 7 -32.69 6.26 34.01
CA PRO A 7 -31.85 5.56 34.98
C PRO A 7 -32.32 4.13 35.34
N GLN A 8 -33.61 3.86 35.19
CA GLN A 8 -34.25 2.59 35.59
C GLN A 8 -33.79 1.33 34.83
N PRO A 9 -33.57 1.34 33.50
CA PRO A 9 -33.03 0.19 32.80
C PRO A 9 -31.60 -0.18 33.23
N LEU A 10 -30.74 0.81 33.52
CA LEU A 10 -29.35 0.55 33.93
C LEU A 10 -29.27 -0.05 35.36
N GLU A 11 -30.09 0.46 36.28
CA GLU A 11 -30.20 -0.09 37.64
C GLU A 11 -30.69 -1.55 37.63
N THR A 12 -31.71 -1.85 36.82
CA THR A 12 -32.26 -3.22 36.69
C THR A 12 -31.20 -4.20 36.15
N LEU A 13 -30.42 -3.75 35.16
CA LEU A 13 -29.33 -4.52 34.57
C LEU A 13 -28.22 -4.79 35.57
N LEU A 14 -27.79 -3.76 36.31
CA LEU A 14 -26.77 -3.92 37.36
C LEU A 14 -27.25 -4.85 38.47
N GLN A 15 -28.53 -4.79 38.86
CA GLN A 15 -29.09 -5.70 39.87
C GLN A 15 -29.03 -7.16 39.39
N ARG A 16 -29.43 -7.43 38.14
CA ARG A 16 -29.32 -8.76 37.52
C ARG A 16 -27.88 -9.25 37.49
N LEU A 17 -26.94 -8.37 37.17
CA LEU A 17 -25.50 -8.67 37.17
C LEU A 17 -25.00 -9.01 38.57
N CYS A 18 -25.46 -8.30 39.61
CA CYS A 18 -25.13 -8.61 41.01
C CYS A 18 -25.62 -10.00 41.42
N ASP A 19 -26.87 -10.33 41.09
CA ASP A 19 -27.47 -11.63 41.42
C ASP A 19 -26.71 -12.77 40.73
N LEU A 20 -26.29 -12.57 39.48
CA LEU A 20 -25.49 -13.54 38.72
C LEU A 20 -24.05 -13.63 39.23
N ALA A 21 -23.43 -12.51 39.63
CA ALA A 21 -22.07 -12.50 40.18
C ALA A 21 -21.96 -13.31 41.47
N ALA A 22 -23.02 -13.32 42.29
CA ALA A 22 -23.13 -14.12 43.50
C ALA A 22 -23.24 -15.63 43.24
N ASN A 23 -23.66 -16.05 42.03
CA ASN A 23 -23.76 -17.45 41.62
C ASN A 23 -22.50 -17.88 40.83
N PRO A 24 -21.71 -18.87 41.31
CA PRO A 24 -20.53 -19.36 40.59
C PRO A 24 -20.80 -19.82 39.15
N ASP A 25 -22.00 -20.34 38.86
CA ASP A 25 -22.36 -20.83 37.51
C ASP A 25 -23.13 -19.81 36.67
N GLY A 26 -23.29 -18.57 37.16
CA GLY A 26 -24.01 -17.51 36.47
C GLY A 26 -23.27 -17.01 35.23
N ASP A 27 -23.98 -16.87 34.10
CA ASP A 27 -23.43 -16.22 32.89
C ASP A 27 -23.28 -14.71 33.10
N LEU A 28 -22.04 -14.26 33.33
CA LEU A 28 -21.71 -12.85 33.51
C LEU A 28 -21.55 -12.10 32.19
N LEU A 29 -21.37 -12.81 31.07
CA LEU A 29 -21.00 -12.19 29.80
C LEU A 29 -22.19 -11.46 29.17
N SER A 30 -23.35 -12.10 29.11
CA SER A 30 -24.58 -11.50 28.58
C SER A 30 -24.93 -10.14 29.23
N PRO A 31 -25.02 -10.02 30.58
CA PRO A 31 -25.31 -8.73 31.20
C PRO A 31 -24.17 -7.70 31.06
N LEU A 32 -22.92 -8.11 30.92
CA LEU A 32 -21.81 -7.19 30.63
C LEU A 32 -21.89 -6.62 29.21
N ILE A 33 -22.32 -7.42 28.22
CA ILE A 33 -22.59 -6.95 26.86
C ILE A 33 -23.73 -5.92 26.89
N GLU A 34 -24.84 -6.24 27.55
CA GLU A 34 -25.97 -5.31 27.71
C GLU A 34 -25.54 -4.00 28.40
N LEU A 35 -24.59 -4.05 29.36
CA LEU A 35 -24.04 -2.87 30.03
C LEU A 35 -23.24 -1.98 29.07
N VAL A 36 -22.34 -2.56 28.26
CA VAL A 36 -21.55 -1.80 27.28
C VAL A 36 -22.46 -1.24 26.19
N ASP A 37 -23.45 -2.00 25.74
CA ASP A 37 -24.47 -1.54 24.79
C ASP A 37 -25.28 -0.34 25.33
N ALA A 38 -25.51 -0.28 26.65
CA ALA A 38 -26.14 0.86 27.29
C ALA A 38 -25.21 2.09 27.39
N LEU A 39 -23.88 1.92 27.34
CA LEU A 39 -22.93 3.03 27.28
C LEU A 39 -22.70 3.52 25.84
N ARG A 40 -22.89 2.65 24.85
CA ARG A 40 -22.69 2.97 23.42
C ARG A 40 -23.66 4.06 22.96
N PRO A 41 -23.16 5.16 22.36
CA PRO A 41 -24.02 6.18 21.76
C PRO A 41 -24.67 5.66 20.47
N ALA A 42 -25.79 6.27 20.06
CA ALA A 42 -26.44 5.89 18.79
C ALA A 42 -25.62 6.29 17.56
N ASP A 43 -24.78 7.32 17.70
CA ASP A 43 -23.79 7.78 16.73
C ASP A 43 -22.43 7.75 17.44
N SER A 44 -21.47 6.98 16.91
CA SER A 44 -20.14 6.80 17.54
C SER A 44 -19.34 8.10 17.64
N ASP A 45 -19.64 9.10 16.82
CA ASP A 45 -19.03 10.42 16.90
C ASP A 45 -19.63 11.29 18.04
N ASP A 46 -20.77 10.91 18.62
CA ASP A 46 -21.40 11.59 19.76
C ASP A 46 -20.76 11.18 21.09
N THR A 47 -19.51 11.60 21.26
CA THR A 47 -18.70 11.33 22.47
C THR A 47 -19.30 11.97 23.72
N ALA A 48 -20.10 13.03 23.58
CA ALA A 48 -20.79 13.68 24.68
C ALA A 48 -21.90 12.79 25.25
N ALA A 49 -22.70 12.14 24.41
CA ALA A 49 -23.70 11.18 24.85
C ALA A 49 -23.08 9.98 25.58
N ALA A 50 -21.98 9.43 25.05
CA ALA A 50 -21.25 8.33 25.68
C ALA A 50 -20.68 8.75 27.06
N THR A 51 -20.13 9.96 27.16
CA THR A 51 -19.66 10.54 28.42
C THR A 51 -20.79 10.68 29.43
N GLN A 52 -21.96 11.15 29.00
CA GLN A 52 -23.13 11.28 29.87
C GLN A 52 -23.65 9.92 30.38
N ALA A 53 -23.64 8.88 29.54
CA ALA A 53 -23.99 7.53 29.94
C ALA A 53 -23.01 6.97 30.97
N LEU A 54 -21.70 7.22 30.79
CA LEU A 54 -20.67 6.85 31.76
C LEU A 54 -20.85 7.60 33.09
N HIS A 55 -21.18 8.89 33.06
CA HIS A 55 -21.50 9.67 34.26
C HIS A 55 -22.73 9.12 35.00
N ALA A 56 -23.77 8.71 34.27
CA ALA A 56 -24.96 8.10 34.86
C ALA A 56 -24.63 6.76 35.55
N LEU A 57 -23.76 5.95 34.95
CA LEU A 57 -23.22 4.73 35.58
C LEU A 57 -22.44 5.06 36.86
N CYS A 58 -21.49 5.99 36.79
CA CYS A 58 -20.72 6.43 37.97
C CYS A 58 -21.64 6.93 39.10
N TYR A 59 -22.66 7.72 38.78
CA TYR A 59 -23.63 8.23 39.76
C TYR A 59 -24.40 7.10 40.46
N LEU A 60 -24.87 6.10 39.71
CA LEU A 60 -25.55 4.94 40.28
C LEU A 60 -24.62 4.13 41.19
N LEU A 61 -23.40 3.85 40.76
CA LEU A 61 -22.42 3.08 41.54
C LEU A 61 -21.95 3.84 42.80
N GLN A 62 -21.96 5.17 42.80
CA GLN A 62 -21.70 5.99 43.99
C GLN A 62 -22.88 5.95 44.98
N THR A 63 -24.11 5.98 44.47
CA THR A 63 -25.33 6.04 45.30
C THR A 63 -25.73 4.67 45.85
N ARG A 64 -25.38 3.58 45.15
CA ARG A 64 -25.77 2.19 45.44
C ARG A 64 -24.52 1.30 45.60
N PRO A 65 -23.88 1.26 46.78
CA PRO A 65 -22.66 0.47 47.02
C PRO A 65 -22.82 -1.02 46.69
N GLU A 66 -24.01 -1.59 46.86
CA GLU A 66 -24.36 -2.95 46.51
C GLU A 66 -24.15 -3.25 45.02
N LEU A 67 -24.57 -2.34 44.13
CA LEU A 67 -24.41 -2.49 42.68
C LEU A 67 -22.94 -2.37 42.26
N ARG A 68 -22.22 -1.45 42.90
CA ARG A 68 -20.78 -1.27 42.72
C ARG A 68 -20.01 -2.53 43.11
N ASP A 69 -20.34 -3.11 44.26
CA ASP A 69 -19.64 -4.29 44.76
C ASP A 69 -19.96 -5.54 43.91
N GLY A 70 -21.18 -5.67 43.38
CA GLY A 70 -21.54 -6.73 42.44
C GLY A 70 -20.86 -6.58 41.07
N LEU A 71 -20.80 -5.37 40.50
CA LEU A 71 -20.06 -5.11 39.26
C LEU A 71 -18.55 -5.36 39.45
N ARG A 72 -17.98 -4.94 40.59
CA ARG A 72 -16.59 -5.25 40.96
C ARG A 72 -16.37 -6.77 40.97
N LEU A 73 -17.24 -7.53 41.63
CA LEU A 73 -17.12 -8.99 41.72
C LEU A 73 -17.19 -9.63 40.33
N ALA A 74 -18.15 -9.22 39.49
CA ALA A 74 -18.28 -9.75 38.13
C ALA A 74 -17.02 -9.52 37.28
N LEU A 75 -16.44 -8.32 37.34
CA LEU A 75 -15.21 -8.01 36.62
C LEU A 75 -14.01 -8.81 37.16
N LEU A 76 -13.85 -8.90 38.48
CA LEU A 76 -12.78 -9.71 39.08
C LEU A 76 -12.89 -11.18 38.69
N ARG A 77 -14.10 -11.74 38.66
CA ARG A 77 -14.37 -13.09 38.19
C ARG A 77 -14.03 -13.26 36.72
N LEU A 78 -14.47 -12.32 35.87
CA LEU A 78 -14.12 -12.33 34.45
C LEU A 78 -12.60 -12.36 34.24
N PHE A 79 -11.85 -11.50 34.93
CA PHE A 79 -10.39 -11.50 34.81
C PHE A 79 -9.74 -12.78 35.39
N ALA A 80 -10.32 -13.39 36.42
CA ALA A 80 -9.78 -14.61 37.01
C ALA A 80 -10.06 -15.87 36.17
N GLU A 81 -11.22 -15.95 35.53
CA GLU A 81 -11.68 -17.14 34.79
C GLU A 81 -11.19 -17.17 33.33
N LYS A 82 -10.92 -16.01 32.73
CA LYS A 82 -10.58 -15.90 31.30
C LYS A 82 -9.07 -15.85 31.05
N LYS A 83 -8.62 -16.49 29.98
CA LYS A 83 -7.22 -16.44 29.51
C LYS A 83 -6.93 -15.09 28.87
N GLN A 84 -5.89 -14.39 29.33
CA GLN A 84 -5.60 -13.01 28.92
C GLN A 84 -4.37 -12.87 28.03
N VAL A 85 -3.45 -13.85 28.02
CA VAL A 85 -2.19 -13.77 27.27
C VAL A 85 -2.41 -13.39 25.80
N SER A 86 -3.37 -14.00 25.11
CA SER A 86 -3.65 -13.70 23.69
C SER A 86 -4.18 -12.27 23.46
N LEU A 87 -4.88 -11.69 24.44
CA LEU A 87 -5.31 -10.29 24.38
C LEU A 87 -4.09 -9.36 24.39
N TYR A 88 -3.13 -9.59 25.30
CA TYR A 88 -1.93 -8.77 25.38
C TYR A 88 -0.98 -8.97 24.20
N VAL A 89 -0.86 -10.21 23.72
CA VAL A 89 0.18 -10.64 22.77
C VAL A 89 -0.27 -10.52 21.31
N ASP A 90 -1.55 -10.74 21.00
CA ASP A 90 -2.06 -10.86 19.62
C ASP A 90 -3.05 -9.75 19.24
N ALA A 91 -3.74 -9.10 20.19
CA ALA A 91 -4.70 -8.06 19.84
C ALA A 91 -4.01 -6.82 19.28
N GLY A 92 -4.39 -6.44 18.06
CA GLY A 92 -3.82 -5.29 17.33
C GLY A 92 -2.41 -5.52 16.82
N VAL A 93 -1.86 -6.72 16.98
CA VAL A 93 -0.52 -7.08 16.50
C VAL A 93 -0.63 -7.87 15.21
N PHE A 94 0.26 -7.56 14.26
CA PHE A 94 0.34 -8.32 13.02
C PHE A 94 0.69 -9.80 13.27
N PRO A 95 0.04 -10.75 12.55
CA PRO A 95 0.26 -12.18 12.74
C PRO A 95 1.63 -12.63 12.23
N ASN A 96 2.01 -13.89 12.44
CA ASN A 96 3.21 -14.48 11.81
C ASN A 96 3.02 -14.82 10.32
N THR A 97 1.79 -14.77 9.81
CA THR A 97 1.45 -15.20 8.44
C THR A 97 1.82 -14.14 7.42
N GLY A 98 2.19 -14.57 6.21
CA GLY A 98 2.48 -13.66 5.10
C GLY A 98 1.31 -12.72 4.77
N PHE A 99 1.64 -11.56 4.19
CA PHE A 99 0.69 -10.48 3.91
C PHE A 99 -0.58 -10.90 3.15
N PHE A 100 -0.43 -11.69 2.08
CA PHE A 100 -1.57 -12.12 1.27
C PHE A 100 -2.46 -13.12 2.02
N SER A 101 -1.86 -14.01 2.81
CA SER A 101 -2.59 -14.93 3.67
C SER A 101 -3.43 -14.16 4.70
N GLU A 102 -2.89 -13.09 5.26
CA GLU A 102 -3.63 -12.24 6.20
C GLU A 102 -4.72 -11.41 5.52
N THR A 103 -4.46 -10.91 4.31
CA THR A 103 -5.47 -10.20 3.51
C THR A 103 -6.65 -11.13 3.20
N ALA A 104 -6.36 -12.35 2.73
CA ALA A 104 -7.37 -13.36 2.46
C ALA A 104 -8.13 -13.76 3.74
N ARG A 105 -7.42 -13.88 4.87
CA ARG A 105 -8.03 -14.21 6.16
C ARG A 105 -8.96 -13.10 6.67
N ARG A 106 -8.55 -11.84 6.61
CA ARG A 106 -9.40 -10.70 6.99
C ARG A 106 -10.64 -10.62 6.11
N LEU A 107 -10.47 -10.73 4.78
CA LEU A 107 -11.60 -10.77 3.84
C LEU A 107 -12.55 -11.94 4.15
N SER A 108 -11.99 -13.13 4.39
CA SER A 108 -12.77 -14.30 4.79
C SER A 108 -13.53 -14.07 6.08
N ARG A 109 -12.92 -13.44 7.08
CA ARG A 109 -13.56 -13.14 8.39
C ARG A 109 -14.62 -12.07 8.32
N THR A 110 -14.50 -11.12 7.38
CA THR A 110 -15.56 -10.16 7.08
C THR A 110 -16.78 -10.87 6.48
N LEU A 111 -16.58 -11.93 5.68
CA LEU A 111 -17.66 -12.70 5.06
C LEU A 111 -18.22 -13.80 5.97
N LEU A 112 -17.35 -14.44 6.73
CA LEU A 112 -17.64 -15.57 7.61
C LEU A 112 -16.80 -15.43 8.91
N PRO A 113 -17.38 -14.86 9.98
CA PRO A 113 -16.69 -14.65 11.25
C PRO A 113 -16.18 -15.96 11.86
N ASP A 114 -15.06 -15.88 12.59
CA ASP A 114 -14.51 -17.02 13.34
C ASP A 114 -15.45 -17.43 14.49
N VAL A 115 -15.34 -18.69 14.92
CA VAL A 115 -16.03 -19.17 16.12
C VAL A 115 -15.49 -18.44 17.35
N VAL A 116 -16.39 -17.86 18.14
CA VAL A 116 -16.05 -17.17 19.38
C VAL A 116 -15.66 -18.20 20.44
N ALA A 117 -14.47 -18.04 21.04
CA ALA A 117 -13.97 -18.85 22.13
C ALA A 117 -14.08 -18.06 23.45
N PRO A 118 -15.20 -18.17 24.20
CA PRO A 118 -15.50 -17.33 25.35
C PRO A 118 -14.56 -17.56 26.55
N GLU A 119 -13.65 -18.52 26.49
CA GLU A 119 -12.56 -18.73 27.45
C GLU A 119 -11.41 -17.72 27.28
N TYR A 120 -11.30 -17.05 26.13
CA TYR A 120 -10.27 -16.04 25.88
C TYR A 120 -10.84 -14.63 26.08
N LEU A 121 -10.14 -13.82 26.89
CA LEU A 121 -10.55 -12.44 27.16
C LEU A 121 -10.52 -11.57 25.88
N LYS A 122 -9.69 -11.93 24.91
CA LYS A 122 -9.67 -11.30 23.58
C LYS A 122 -11.03 -11.40 22.89
N ASP A 123 -11.61 -12.60 22.84
CA ASP A 123 -12.88 -12.82 22.17
C ASP A 123 -14.04 -12.21 22.97
N VAL A 124 -13.95 -12.24 24.31
CA VAL A 124 -14.86 -11.49 25.19
C VAL A 124 -14.82 -10.00 24.88
N LEU A 125 -13.65 -9.40 24.70
CA LEU A 125 -13.53 -7.99 24.34
C LEU A 125 -14.20 -7.70 22.98
N GLY A 126 -14.06 -8.61 22.02
CA GLY A 126 -14.74 -8.52 20.72
C GLY A 126 -16.26 -8.70 20.79
N LEU A 127 -16.78 -9.33 21.84
CA LEU A 127 -18.23 -9.41 22.13
C LEU A 127 -18.75 -8.17 22.87
N LEU A 128 -17.92 -7.54 23.71
CA LEU A 128 -18.25 -6.29 24.40
C LEU A 128 -18.25 -5.10 23.44
N PHE A 129 -17.32 -5.09 22.48
CA PHE A 129 -17.17 -4.04 21.47
C PHE A 129 -17.28 -4.62 20.03
N PRO A 130 -18.47 -5.10 19.62
CA PRO A 130 -18.69 -5.72 18.33
C PRO A 130 -18.60 -4.77 17.14
N GLU A 131 -18.86 -3.47 17.34
CA GLU A 131 -18.93 -2.51 16.23
C GLU A 131 -17.52 -1.96 15.89
N PRO A 132 -17.13 -1.87 14.61
CA PRO A 132 -15.83 -1.32 14.22
C PRO A 132 -15.61 0.13 14.70
N ASP A 133 -16.69 0.89 14.83
CA ASP A 133 -16.66 2.29 15.24
C ASP A 133 -16.73 2.47 16.77
N ASP A 134 -16.76 1.37 17.55
CA ASP A 134 -16.75 1.44 19.01
C ASP A 134 -15.49 2.12 19.57
N GLU A 135 -14.37 2.01 18.84
CA GLU A 135 -13.14 2.71 19.21
C GLU A 135 -13.32 4.23 19.27
N VAL A 136 -14.22 4.82 18.47
CA VAL A 136 -14.36 6.28 18.32
C VAL A 136 -14.90 6.87 19.61
N TRP A 137 -15.99 6.31 20.14
CA TRP A 137 -16.59 6.81 21.37
C TRP A 137 -15.76 6.44 22.61
N VAL A 138 -15.14 5.24 22.62
CA VAL A 138 -14.29 4.81 23.74
C VAL A 138 -13.06 5.70 23.89
N ASP A 139 -12.38 5.99 22.77
CA ASP A 139 -11.24 6.90 22.75
C ASP A 139 -11.67 8.35 23.00
N GLY A 140 -12.86 8.73 22.51
CA GLY A 140 -13.43 10.07 22.63
C GLY A 140 -13.82 10.48 24.07
N ILE A 141 -14.21 9.52 24.92
CA ILE A 141 -14.37 9.78 26.36
C ILE A 141 -13.02 10.11 26.98
N ALA A 142 -12.92 11.23 27.72
CA ALA A 142 -11.66 11.65 28.34
C ALA A 142 -11.12 10.60 29.34
N ASP A 143 -9.78 10.46 29.42
CA ASP A 143 -9.13 9.48 30.30
C ASP A 143 -9.51 9.65 31.77
N ALA A 144 -9.77 10.90 32.20
CA ALA A 144 -10.22 11.21 33.56
C ALA A 144 -11.56 10.56 33.93
N GLU A 145 -12.46 10.37 32.96
CA GLU A 145 -13.78 9.79 33.18
C GLU A 145 -13.71 8.28 33.34
N TRP A 146 -12.89 7.62 32.51
CA TRP A 146 -12.55 6.20 32.68
C TRP A 146 -11.83 5.95 34.00
N LEU A 147 -10.89 6.84 34.35
CA LEU A 147 -10.18 6.81 35.63
C LEU A 147 -11.17 6.92 36.81
N ALA A 148 -12.14 7.83 36.74
CA ALA A 148 -13.17 7.97 37.77
C ALA A 148 -13.98 6.67 37.96
N LEU A 149 -14.41 6.03 36.87
CA LEU A 149 -15.12 4.74 36.94
C LEU A 149 -14.26 3.66 37.60
N PHE A 150 -13.02 3.45 37.12
CA PHE A 150 -12.15 2.39 37.64
C PHE A 150 -11.70 2.65 39.08
N THR A 151 -11.54 3.92 39.46
CA THR A 151 -11.26 4.31 40.85
C THR A 151 -12.46 3.99 41.75
N LEU A 152 -13.68 4.30 41.29
CA LEU A 152 -14.91 3.99 42.02
C LEU A 152 -15.10 2.49 42.21
N LEU A 153 -14.81 1.69 41.18
CA LEU A 153 -14.89 0.24 41.26
C LEU A 153 -13.92 -0.33 42.29
N ASP A 154 -12.81 0.33 42.62
CA ASP A 154 -11.85 -0.08 43.64
C ASP A 154 -11.47 -1.56 43.53
N LEU A 155 -11.08 -2.00 42.32
CA LEU A 155 -10.73 -3.39 42.02
C LEU A 155 -9.54 -3.91 42.86
N GLY A 156 -8.77 -3.00 43.49
CA GLY A 156 -7.63 -3.31 44.35
C GLY A 156 -7.95 -3.52 45.83
N ARG A 157 -9.21 -3.29 46.28
CA ARG A 157 -9.62 -3.29 47.70
C ARG A 157 -9.26 -4.55 48.48
N SER A 158 -9.11 -5.68 47.81
CA SER A 158 -8.82 -7.00 48.41
C SER A 158 -7.33 -7.32 48.57
N SER A 159 -6.42 -6.43 48.16
CA SER A 159 -4.98 -6.66 48.25
C SER A 159 -4.44 -6.42 49.67
N VAL A 160 -4.67 -7.39 50.57
CA VAL A 160 -3.99 -7.44 51.87
C VAL A 160 -2.47 -7.61 51.63
N ARG A 161 -1.62 -6.89 52.35
CA ARG A 161 -0.15 -7.11 52.35
C ARG A 161 0.13 -8.59 52.59
N GLY A 162 0.75 -9.27 51.62
CA GLY A 162 1.06 -10.71 51.67
C GLY A 162 0.05 -11.64 50.99
N ALA A 163 -1.02 -11.11 50.36
CA ALA A 163 -1.93 -11.90 49.54
C ALA A 163 -1.23 -12.52 48.31
N PRO A 164 -1.66 -13.72 47.86
CA PRO A 164 -1.13 -14.31 46.63
C PRO A 164 -1.36 -13.38 45.43
N MET A 165 -0.44 -13.46 44.47
CA MET A 165 -0.54 -12.69 43.23
C MET A 165 -1.86 -12.98 42.52
N ALA A 166 -2.58 -11.93 42.13
CA ALA A 166 -3.83 -12.09 41.40
C ALA A 166 -3.58 -12.82 40.06
N PRO A 167 -4.46 -13.76 39.64
CA PRO A 167 -4.32 -14.49 38.38
C PRO A 167 -4.13 -13.58 37.16
N ALA A 168 -4.82 -12.42 37.14
CA ALA A 168 -4.68 -11.43 36.08
C ALA A 168 -3.27 -10.84 35.98
N LEU A 169 -2.61 -10.60 37.11
CA LEU A 169 -1.23 -10.11 37.13
C LEU A 169 -0.26 -11.20 36.62
N ALA A 170 -0.49 -12.47 36.97
CA ALA A 170 0.27 -13.60 36.43
C ALA A 170 0.19 -13.66 34.90
N GLN A 171 -1.01 -13.53 34.34
CA GLN A 171 -1.25 -13.53 32.89
C GLN A 171 -0.59 -12.33 32.19
N LEU A 172 -0.48 -11.18 32.87
CA LEU A 172 0.21 -10.00 32.35
C LEU A 172 1.73 -10.25 32.27
N LEU A 173 2.33 -10.82 33.33
CA LEU A 173 3.75 -11.20 33.35
C LEU A 173 4.06 -12.24 32.26
N GLU A 174 3.18 -13.23 32.08
CA GLU A 174 3.28 -14.22 31.00
C GLU A 174 3.18 -13.57 29.62
N GLY A 175 2.27 -12.60 29.44
CA GLY A 175 2.16 -11.81 28.22
C GLY A 175 3.45 -11.05 27.88
N LEU A 176 4.07 -10.39 28.86
CA LEU A 176 5.37 -9.72 28.69
C LEU A 176 6.48 -10.68 28.27
N LEU A 177 6.53 -11.87 28.89
CA LEU A 177 7.51 -12.89 28.54
C LEU A 177 7.35 -13.35 27.08
N VAL A 178 6.11 -13.63 26.66
CA VAL A 178 5.82 -14.04 25.28
C VAL A 178 6.16 -12.94 24.28
N ILE A 179 5.82 -11.67 24.57
CA ILE A 179 6.19 -10.52 23.73
C ILE A 179 7.71 -10.42 23.60
N SER A 180 8.44 -10.56 24.71
CA SER A 180 9.90 -10.51 24.71
C SER A 180 10.52 -11.59 23.82
N TYR A 181 10.03 -12.83 23.88
CA TYR A 181 10.47 -13.88 22.95
C TYR A 181 10.17 -13.54 21.48
N ARG A 182 9.02 -12.93 21.20
CA ARG A 182 8.67 -12.51 19.83
C ARG A 182 9.58 -11.38 19.32
N ILE A 183 9.95 -10.43 20.18
CA ILE A 183 10.93 -9.38 19.85
C ILE A 183 12.29 -10.02 19.49
N SER A 184 12.77 -10.97 20.29
CA SER A 184 14.01 -11.70 20.01
C SER A 184 13.94 -12.46 18.69
N ALA A 185 12.84 -13.19 18.44
CA ALA A 185 12.67 -13.96 17.22
C ALA A 185 12.69 -13.06 15.98
N ILE A 186 11.96 -11.94 16.00
CA ILE A 186 11.94 -10.98 14.88
C ILE A 186 13.33 -10.40 14.62
N GLY A 187 14.06 -10.04 15.69
CA GLY A 187 15.41 -9.48 15.58
C GLY A 187 16.43 -10.41 14.92
N LEU A 188 16.17 -11.72 14.93
CA LEU A 188 17.04 -12.74 14.35
C LEU A 188 16.53 -13.27 13.00
N GLU A 189 15.49 -12.68 12.43
CA GLU A 189 14.99 -13.08 11.11
C GLU A 189 16.04 -12.79 10.02
N PRO A 190 16.25 -13.70 9.06
CA PRO A 190 17.26 -13.54 8.00
C PRO A 190 17.11 -12.22 7.23
N GLU A 191 15.89 -11.75 7.02
CA GLU A 191 15.60 -10.48 6.35
C GLU A 191 16.20 -9.26 7.07
N LEU A 192 16.19 -9.26 8.42
CA LEU A 192 16.76 -8.17 9.22
C LEU A 192 18.28 -8.30 9.27
N LEU A 193 18.81 -9.50 9.53
CA LEU A 193 20.25 -9.79 9.57
C LEU A 193 20.95 -9.45 8.25
N ARG A 194 20.29 -9.70 7.12
CA ARG A 194 20.81 -9.37 5.80
C ARG A 194 21.02 -7.87 5.60
N VAL A 195 20.14 -7.04 6.17
CA VAL A 195 20.20 -5.58 6.05
C VAL A 195 21.12 -4.98 7.11
N GLU A 196 21.14 -5.53 8.33
CA GLU A 196 22.02 -5.11 9.42
C GLU A 196 22.76 -6.31 10.02
N PRO A 197 23.88 -6.75 9.39
CA PRO A 197 24.63 -7.91 9.88
C PRO A 197 25.24 -7.71 11.26
N SER A 198 25.40 -6.47 11.71
CA SER A 198 25.91 -6.16 13.05
C SER A 198 25.01 -6.64 14.18
N ILE A 199 23.77 -7.07 13.89
CA ILE A 199 22.91 -7.75 14.87
C ILE A 199 23.52 -9.09 15.31
N GLU A 200 24.32 -9.75 14.47
CA GLU A 200 25.01 -11.00 14.82
C GLU A 200 26.28 -10.78 15.66
N ASN A 201 26.73 -9.53 15.83
CA ASN A 201 27.88 -9.23 16.68
C ASN A 201 27.59 -9.57 18.16
N PHE A 202 28.65 -9.71 18.96
CA PHE A 202 28.54 -10.00 20.40
C PHE A 202 27.55 -9.03 21.08
N GLU A 203 26.51 -9.61 21.70
CA GLU A 203 25.39 -8.96 22.41
C GLU A 203 24.36 -8.20 21.56
N SER A 204 23.59 -8.95 20.74
CA SER A 204 22.37 -8.44 20.10
C SER A 204 21.39 -7.84 21.14
N PRO A 205 20.96 -6.57 21.01
CA PRO A 205 19.96 -5.97 21.90
C PRO A 205 18.64 -6.74 21.95
N PHE A 206 18.28 -7.43 20.86
CA PHE A 206 17.10 -8.28 20.78
C PHE A 206 17.17 -9.51 21.69
N LEU A 207 18.36 -10.08 21.88
CA LEU A 207 18.60 -11.18 22.80
C LEU A 207 18.79 -10.67 24.23
N ALA A 208 19.54 -9.56 24.39
CA ALA A 208 19.78 -8.94 25.68
C ALA A 208 18.48 -8.52 26.38
N GLN A 209 17.50 -7.94 25.65
CA GLN A 209 16.21 -7.57 26.24
C GLN A 209 15.45 -8.78 26.80
N ASN A 210 15.60 -9.98 26.22
CA ASN A 210 14.90 -11.17 26.72
C ASN A 210 15.54 -11.74 27.98
N ALA A 211 16.87 -11.79 28.02
CA ALA A 211 17.60 -12.14 29.22
C ALA A 211 17.25 -11.19 30.38
N GLU A 212 17.20 -9.89 30.08
CA GLU A 212 16.83 -8.86 31.03
C GLU A 212 15.36 -8.95 31.46
N MET A 213 14.43 -9.25 30.54
CA MET A 213 13.00 -9.43 30.86
C MET A 213 12.81 -10.61 31.80
N LEU A 214 13.44 -11.75 31.53
CA LEU A 214 13.40 -12.92 32.43
C LEU A 214 13.91 -12.59 33.83
N ARG A 215 14.98 -11.80 33.92
CA ARG A 215 15.55 -11.32 35.19
C ARG A 215 14.58 -10.41 35.93
N PHE A 216 14.03 -9.41 35.24
CA PHE A 216 13.05 -8.47 35.77
C PHE A 216 11.80 -9.17 36.29
N LEU A 217 11.20 -10.08 35.51
CA LEU A 217 9.98 -10.80 35.90
C LEU A 217 10.19 -11.66 37.16
N LYS A 218 11.33 -12.38 37.25
CA LYS A 218 11.68 -13.15 38.45
C LYS A 218 11.85 -12.26 39.67
N GLN A 219 12.53 -11.11 39.53
CA GLN A 219 12.69 -10.15 40.61
C GLN A 219 11.36 -9.52 41.02
N PHE A 220 10.45 -9.27 40.08
CA PHE A 220 9.12 -8.74 40.36
C PHE A 220 8.28 -9.77 41.15
N GLU A 221 8.30 -11.04 40.76
CA GLU A 221 7.64 -12.11 41.51
C GLU A 221 8.21 -12.29 42.91
N GLN A 222 9.54 -12.22 43.06
CA GLN A 222 10.19 -12.29 44.37
C GLN A 222 9.83 -11.08 45.22
N TRP A 223 9.93 -9.87 44.67
CA TRP A 223 9.48 -8.66 45.34
C TRP A 223 8.03 -8.78 45.77
N TRP A 224 7.12 -9.29 44.92
CA TRP A 224 5.70 -9.45 45.28
C TRP A 224 5.51 -10.31 46.53
N ARG A 225 6.28 -11.39 46.68
CA ARG A 225 6.26 -12.26 47.88
C ARG A 225 6.96 -11.63 49.08
N GLU A 226 8.07 -10.94 48.85
CA GLU A 226 8.97 -10.37 49.86
C GLU A 226 9.12 -8.85 49.63
N PRO A 227 8.26 -7.99 50.23
CA PRO A 227 8.27 -6.55 49.95
C PRO A 227 9.59 -5.82 50.24
N GLU A 228 10.40 -6.37 51.15
CA GLU A 228 11.71 -5.83 51.52
C GLU A 228 12.80 -6.17 50.49
N PHE A 229 12.52 -7.08 49.54
CA PHE A 229 13.44 -7.43 48.47
C PHE A 229 13.72 -6.21 47.58
N ALA A 230 14.98 -5.82 47.50
CA ALA A 230 15.44 -4.73 46.63
C ALA A 230 15.50 -5.21 45.17
N ALA A 231 14.35 -5.29 44.50
CA ALA A 231 14.31 -5.51 43.06
C ALA A 231 14.94 -4.33 42.31
N GLU A 232 15.48 -4.55 41.13
CA GLU A 232 15.95 -3.49 40.23
C GLU A 232 14.79 -2.93 39.40
N ASP A 233 14.90 -1.69 38.93
CA ASP A 233 13.86 -1.03 38.12
C ASP A 233 13.82 -1.49 36.65
N ASP A 234 12.81 -1.05 35.91
CA ASP A 234 12.58 -1.39 34.51
C ASP A 234 13.42 -0.54 33.53
N ARG A 235 14.30 0.35 34.01
CA ARG A 235 14.99 1.31 33.13
C ARG A 235 15.91 0.64 32.12
N GLN A 236 16.59 -0.45 32.53
CA GLN A 236 17.45 -1.19 31.63
C GLN A 236 16.65 -1.83 30.47
N LEU A 237 15.44 -2.33 30.74
CA LEU A 237 14.54 -2.83 29.70
C LEU A 237 14.15 -1.74 28.71
N LEU A 238 13.79 -0.56 29.19
CA LEU A 238 13.42 0.58 28.34
C LEU A 238 14.58 1.01 27.43
N VAL A 239 15.81 1.04 27.96
CA VAL A 239 17.01 1.31 27.14
C VAL A 239 17.21 0.26 26.06
N LEU A 240 17.03 -1.03 26.38
CA LEU A 240 17.16 -2.12 25.40
C LEU A 240 16.04 -2.07 24.34
N PHE A 241 14.82 -1.68 24.72
CA PHE A 241 13.72 -1.46 23.78
C PHE A 241 14.00 -0.29 22.83
N ASP A 242 14.55 0.81 23.33
CA ASP A 242 14.99 1.94 22.49
C ASP A 242 16.12 1.54 21.54
N GLN A 243 17.06 0.70 21.97
CA GLN A 243 18.10 0.15 21.09
C GLN A 243 17.50 -0.74 19.99
N CYS A 244 16.55 -1.62 20.33
CA CYS A 244 15.82 -2.45 19.35
C CYS A 244 15.06 -1.58 18.33
N ARG A 245 14.37 -0.54 18.80
CA ARG A 245 13.68 0.45 17.97
C ARG A 245 14.65 1.18 17.04
N GLY A 246 15.78 1.64 17.57
CA GLY A 246 16.83 2.30 16.81
C GLY A 246 17.44 1.41 15.72
N ILE A 247 17.60 0.10 15.97
CA ILE A 247 17.99 -0.87 14.92
C ILE A 247 16.89 -0.97 13.86
N GLY A 248 15.63 -1.12 14.25
CA GLY A 248 14.50 -1.16 13.32
C GLY A 248 14.41 0.07 12.42
N ASP A 249 14.65 1.26 12.97
CA ASP A 249 14.69 2.52 12.22
C ASP A 249 15.87 2.58 11.24
N ARG A 250 17.06 2.12 11.65
CA ARG A 250 18.21 2.02 10.74
C ARG A 250 17.94 1.05 9.59
N ILE A 251 17.37 -0.12 9.88
CA ILE A 251 16.97 -1.10 8.86
C ILE A 251 15.94 -0.49 7.93
N ARG A 252 14.92 0.20 8.43
CA ARG A 252 13.93 0.90 7.59
C ARG A 252 14.60 1.90 6.66
N ASN A 253 15.54 2.71 7.16
CA ASN A 253 16.25 3.71 6.37
C ASN A 253 17.16 3.07 5.32
N ARG A 254 17.84 1.97 5.64
CA ARG A 254 18.68 1.21 4.69
C ARG A 254 17.84 0.47 3.66
N ALA A 255 16.76 -0.20 4.08
CA ALA A 255 15.82 -0.90 3.20
C ALA A 255 15.08 0.06 2.27
N ALA A 256 14.89 1.30 2.67
CA ALA A 256 14.57 2.34 1.70
C ALA A 256 15.69 2.37 0.65
N ARG A 257 16.93 2.73 0.99
CA ARG A 257 17.98 2.96 -0.03
C ARG A 257 18.38 1.74 -0.87
N GLU A 258 18.42 0.54 -0.30
CA GLU A 258 18.99 -0.68 -0.90
C GLU A 258 17.91 -1.65 -1.46
N GLY A 259 16.63 -1.29 -1.34
CA GLY A 259 15.49 -2.12 -1.72
C GLY A 259 14.83 -2.81 -0.53
N THR A 260 13.52 -3.03 -0.61
CA THR A 260 12.70 -3.59 0.47
C THR A 260 11.83 -4.76 0.02
N SER A 261 11.31 -5.54 0.97
CA SER A 261 10.32 -6.57 0.72
C SER A 261 9.10 -6.38 1.62
N LEU A 262 8.03 -7.08 1.27
CA LEU A 262 6.81 -7.11 2.06
C LEU A 262 7.02 -7.81 3.40
N SER A 263 7.79 -8.89 3.40
CA SER A 263 8.20 -9.62 4.61
C SER A 263 8.94 -8.68 5.57
N LEU A 264 9.98 -7.99 5.09
CA LEU A 264 10.78 -7.08 5.90
C LEU A 264 9.94 -5.93 6.49
N THR A 265 9.09 -5.32 5.67
CA THR A 265 8.20 -4.23 6.11
C THR A 265 7.27 -4.69 7.24
N PHE A 266 6.78 -5.91 7.12
CA PHE A 266 5.89 -6.53 8.09
C PHE A 266 6.60 -6.89 9.41
N HIS A 267 7.81 -7.46 9.35
CA HIS A 267 8.64 -7.72 10.54
C HIS A 267 8.94 -6.42 11.31
N LEU A 268 9.30 -5.34 10.62
CA LEU A 268 9.58 -4.04 11.25
C LEU A 268 8.33 -3.45 11.92
N GLN A 269 7.19 -3.49 11.24
CA GLN A 269 5.95 -2.98 11.81
C GLN A 269 5.50 -3.79 13.03
N ARG A 270 5.65 -5.11 12.96
CA ARG A 270 5.33 -6.01 14.08
C ARG A 270 6.29 -5.85 15.25
N LEU A 271 7.58 -5.66 15.00
CA LEU A 271 8.57 -5.34 16.03
C LEU A 271 8.14 -4.08 16.80
N ARG A 272 7.76 -3.02 16.09
CA ARG A 272 7.27 -1.78 16.69
C ARG A 272 6.06 -2.01 17.59
N GLN A 273 5.05 -2.76 17.12
CA GLN A 273 3.85 -3.06 17.90
C GLN A 273 4.16 -3.87 19.16
N HIS A 274 5.08 -4.84 19.08
CA HIS A 274 5.53 -5.60 20.25
C HIS A 274 6.25 -4.73 21.26
N LEU A 275 7.13 -3.82 20.81
CA LEU A 275 7.82 -2.87 21.69
C LEU A 275 6.84 -1.91 22.37
N GLU A 276 5.93 -1.30 21.60
CA GLU A 276 4.89 -0.40 22.14
C GLU A 276 4.00 -1.12 23.17
N ARG A 277 3.60 -2.37 22.89
CA ARG A 277 2.82 -3.17 23.83
C ARG A 277 3.62 -3.54 25.09
N ALA A 278 4.88 -3.95 24.94
CA ALA A 278 5.73 -4.29 26.08
C ALA A 278 5.91 -3.09 27.02
N GLU A 279 6.14 -1.89 26.47
CA GLU A 279 6.23 -0.65 27.24
C GLU A 279 4.92 -0.32 27.98
N ALA A 280 3.77 -0.50 27.33
CA ALA A 280 2.46 -0.28 27.97
C ALA A 280 2.23 -1.22 29.16
N LEU A 281 2.59 -2.50 29.02
CA LEU A 281 2.47 -3.48 30.12
C LEU A 281 3.50 -3.23 31.24
N LEU A 282 4.74 -2.86 30.90
CA LEU A 282 5.75 -2.46 31.89
C LEU A 282 5.31 -1.21 32.66
N ALA A 283 4.68 -0.24 32.00
CA ALA A 283 4.17 0.96 32.65
C ALA A 283 3.13 0.61 33.74
N VAL A 284 2.26 -0.38 33.50
CA VAL A 284 1.32 -0.90 34.52
C VAL A 284 2.09 -1.50 35.70
N LEU A 285 3.07 -2.37 35.45
CA LEU A 285 3.88 -2.98 36.50
C LEU A 285 4.68 -1.98 37.32
N ARG A 286 5.23 -0.96 36.67
CA ARG A 286 6.02 0.10 37.32
C ARG A 286 5.19 0.90 38.32
N GLN A 287 3.94 1.22 37.97
CA GLN A 287 3.03 1.90 38.89
C GLN A 287 2.59 0.98 40.04
N LEU A 288 2.24 -0.28 39.73
CA LEU A 288 1.93 -1.27 40.76
C LEU A 288 3.06 -1.49 41.76
N ARG A 289 4.32 -1.30 41.33
CA ARG A 289 5.49 -1.55 42.18
C ARG A 289 5.67 -0.53 43.31
N GLN A 290 5.12 0.68 43.19
CA GLN A 290 5.35 1.73 44.19
C GLN A 290 4.70 1.37 45.53
N GLU A 291 3.39 1.10 45.53
CA GLU A 291 2.64 0.85 46.77
C GLU A 291 1.87 -0.48 46.77
N ARG A 292 1.99 -1.31 45.72
CA ARG A 292 1.07 -2.44 45.45
C ARG A 292 -0.39 -2.02 45.34
N CYS A 293 -0.62 -0.75 45.07
CA CYS A 293 -1.94 -0.19 44.91
C CYS A 293 -2.32 -0.22 43.44
N LEU A 294 -3.43 -0.89 43.13
CA LEU A 294 -3.97 -0.87 41.77
C LEU A 294 -4.37 0.55 41.34
N GLN A 295 -4.73 1.42 42.29
CA GLN A 295 -5.16 2.79 42.02
C GLN A 295 -4.07 3.59 41.31
N ASP A 296 -2.81 3.42 41.69
CA ASP A 296 -1.65 4.09 41.06
C ASP A 296 -1.43 3.63 39.61
N ALA A 297 -1.83 2.39 39.32
CA ALA A 297 -1.70 1.80 37.99
C ALA A 297 -2.88 2.10 37.06
N LEU A 298 -3.99 2.66 37.57
CA LEU A 298 -5.18 2.94 36.77
C LEU A 298 -4.92 3.82 35.55
N PRO A 299 -4.12 4.90 35.59
CA PRO A 299 -3.84 5.70 34.39
C PRO A 299 -3.19 4.87 33.26
N ALA A 300 -2.25 3.98 33.61
CA ALA A 300 -1.62 3.07 32.66
C ALA A 300 -2.61 2.01 32.14
N LEU A 301 -3.50 1.53 33.00
CA LEU A 301 -4.56 0.58 32.63
C LEU A 301 -5.62 1.19 31.72
N VAL A 302 -6.03 2.44 31.93
CA VAL A 302 -6.96 3.16 31.04
C VAL A 302 -6.34 3.30 29.65
N THR A 303 -5.06 3.70 29.59
CA THR A 303 -4.31 3.79 28.33
C THR A 303 -4.27 2.42 27.62
N LEU A 304 -3.95 1.36 28.36
CA LEU A 304 -3.90 -0.01 27.83
C LEU A 304 -5.28 -0.49 27.37
N PHE A 305 -6.34 -0.21 28.12
CA PHE A 305 -7.72 -0.55 27.81
C PHE A 305 -8.15 0.06 26.48
N LYS A 306 -7.97 1.38 26.31
CA LYS A 306 -8.27 2.08 25.05
C LYS A 306 -7.50 1.49 23.88
N GLN A 307 -6.21 1.22 24.05
CA GLN A 307 -5.38 0.58 23.03
C GLN A 307 -5.89 -0.82 22.65
N LEU A 308 -6.36 -1.61 23.62
CA LEU A 308 -6.89 -2.96 23.38
C LEU A 308 -8.26 -2.93 22.69
N VAL A 309 -9.14 -2.00 23.07
CA VAL A 309 -10.44 -1.81 22.39
C VAL A 309 -10.22 -1.41 20.94
N ARG A 310 -9.40 -0.37 20.69
CA ARG A 310 -9.04 0.07 19.34
C ARG A 310 -8.45 -1.07 18.50
N ALA A 311 -7.56 -1.86 19.09
CA ALA A 311 -6.94 -3.01 18.45
C ALA A 311 -7.96 -4.09 18.03
N GLU A 312 -8.98 -4.32 18.87
CA GLU A 312 -10.03 -5.32 18.62
C GLU A 312 -11.05 -4.83 17.59
N CYS A 313 -11.49 -3.57 17.67
CA CYS A 313 -12.40 -2.95 16.69
C CYS A 313 -11.77 -2.96 15.27
N ARG A 314 -10.47 -2.69 15.14
CA ARG A 314 -9.76 -2.69 13.85
C ARG A 314 -9.25 -4.06 13.37
N LYS A 315 -9.60 -5.16 14.04
CA LYS A 315 -9.07 -6.49 13.71
C LYS A 315 -9.32 -6.93 12.26
N ASN A 316 -10.42 -6.46 11.64
CA ASN A 316 -10.80 -6.78 10.27
C ASN A 316 -10.67 -5.59 9.30
N ASP A 317 -10.09 -4.46 9.73
CA ASP A 317 -9.92 -3.29 8.87
C ASP A 317 -8.82 -3.53 7.82
N LEU A 318 -9.26 -3.91 6.62
CA LEU A 318 -8.40 -4.11 5.45
C LEU A 318 -7.77 -2.80 4.96
N GLY A 319 -8.49 -1.68 5.06
CA GLY A 319 -8.02 -0.38 4.56
C GLY A 319 -6.82 0.12 5.34
N THR A 320 -6.90 0.08 6.68
CA THR A 320 -5.78 0.44 7.56
C THR A 320 -4.64 -0.57 7.43
N TYR A 321 -4.95 -1.88 7.35
CA TYR A 321 -3.96 -2.93 7.12
C TYR A 321 -3.13 -2.68 5.86
N TRP A 322 -3.77 -2.41 4.73
CA TRP A 322 -3.09 -2.13 3.46
C TRP A 322 -2.27 -0.85 3.54
N ARG A 323 -2.82 0.22 4.12
CA ARG A 323 -2.15 1.52 4.22
C ARG A 323 -0.84 1.44 5.02
N GLN A 324 -0.86 0.78 6.17
CA GLN A 324 0.32 0.65 7.04
C GLN A 324 1.43 -0.22 6.45
N ASN A 325 1.09 -1.23 5.63
CA ASN A 325 2.05 -2.18 5.10
C ASN A 325 2.56 -1.85 3.69
N MET A 326 1.77 -1.12 2.90
CA MET A 326 2.15 -0.77 1.53
C MET A 326 2.98 0.51 1.44
N GLU A 327 3.08 1.33 2.50
CA GLU A 327 3.72 2.65 2.40
C GLU A 327 5.19 2.57 1.93
N LEU A 328 6.05 1.79 2.59
CA LEU A 328 7.47 1.67 2.23
C LEU A 328 7.68 1.04 0.85
N LEU A 329 6.92 0.00 0.54
CA LEU A 329 6.98 -0.68 -0.75
C LEU A 329 6.45 0.20 -1.88
N ALA A 330 5.28 0.81 -1.70
CA ALA A 330 4.67 1.70 -2.67
C ALA A 330 5.59 2.89 -2.93
N ARG A 331 6.17 3.49 -1.89
CA ARG A 331 7.18 4.55 -2.04
C ARG A 331 8.36 4.08 -2.89
N ARG A 332 8.92 2.89 -2.64
CA ARG A 332 10.07 2.37 -3.39
C ARG A 332 9.75 1.97 -4.83
N VAL A 333 8.65 1.28 -5.04
CA VAL A 333 8.16 0.93 -6.38
C VAL A 333 7.92 2.20 -7.19
N THR A 334 7.33 3.23 -6.57
CA THR A 334 7.08 4.54 -7.19
C THR A 334 8.39 5.28 -7.47
N GLU A 335 9.32 5.36 -6.52
CA GLU A 335 10.64 6.01 -6.72
C GLU A 335 11.46 5.34 -7.82
N ASN A 336 11.53 4.00 -7.84
CA ASN A 336 12.24 3.26 -8.88
C ASN A 336 11.58 3.45 -10.25
N ALA A 337 10.25 3.42 -10.32
CA ALA A 337 9.51 3.73 -11.54
C ALA A 337 9.76 5.18 -12.01
N GLY A 338 9.98 6.12 -11.07
CA GLY A 338 10.37 7.50 -11.36
C GLY A 338 11.78 7.63 -11.96
N ARG A 339 12.77 7.00 -11.34
CA ARG A 339 14.19 7.03 -11.79
C ARG A 339 14.35 6.50 -13.22
N THR A 340 13.66 5.41 -13.55
CA THR A 340 13.65 4.84 -14.92
C THR A 340 12.96 5.79 -15.92
N GLY A 341 12.13 6.72 -15.45
CA GLY A 341 11.40 7.72 -16.25
C GLY A 341 12.17 9.01 -16.56
N GLU A 342 13.14 9.42 -15.74
CA GLU A 342 13.85 10.70 -15.88
C GLU A 342 14.58 10.83 -17.23
N HIS A 343 15.18 9.75 -17.70
CA HIS A 343 15.88 9.70 -19.00
C HIS A 343 14.98 9.96 -20.22
N TYR A 344 13.66 9.96 -20.04
CA TYR A 344 12.69 10.23 -21.11
C TYR A 344 12.18 11.67 -21.14
N ILE A 345 12.56 12.51 -20.16
CA ILE A 345 12.17 13.92 -20.13
C ILE A 345 13.19 14.70 -20.94
N THR A 346 12.75 15.23 -22.08
CA THR A 346 13.60 16.05 -22.94
C THR A 346 13.73 17.45 -22.35
N GLU A 347 14.96 17.96 -22.23
CA GLU A 347 15.24 19.34 -21.85
C GLU A 347 15.60 20.18 -23.08
N SER A 348 16.42 19.62 -23.98
CA SER A 348 16.95 20.29 -25.17
C SER A 348 16.26 19.89 -26.49
N ARG A 349 16.45 20.68 -27.55
CA ARG A 349 15.98 20.34 -28.91
C ARG A 349 16.66 19.10 -29.47
N SER A 350 17.94 18.89 -29.18
CA SER A 350 18.67 17.69 -29.59
C SER A 350 18.07 16.42 -28.98
N GLU A 351 17.74 16.46 -27.68
CA GLU A 351 17.06 15.35 -27.01
C GLU A 351 15.66 15.11 -27.58
N TYR A 352 14.92 16.17 -27.90
CA TYR A 352 13.59 16.05 -28.54
C TYR A 352 13.65 15.28 -29.86
N PHE A 353 14.59 15.61 -30.75
CA PHE A 353 14.75 14.89 -32.02
C PHE A 353 15.36 13.50 -31.85
N ALA A 354 16.23 13.29 -30.86
CA ALA A 354 16.73 11.96 -30.51
C ALA A 354 15.59 11.03 -30.05
N LEU A 355 14.71 11.54 -29.17
CA LEU A 355 13.51 10.84 -28.72
C LEU A 355 12.57 10.53 -29.91
N LEU A 356 12.34 11.50 -30.79
CA LEU A 356 11.52 11.30 -31.99
C LEU A 356 12.08 10.18 -32.89
N ARG A 357 13.41 10.16 -33.12
CA ARG A 357 14.07 9.11 -33.91
C ARG A 357 13.95 7.73 -33.25
N SER A 358 14.15 7.66 -31.94
CA SER A 358 13.94 6.43 -31.17
C SER A 358 12.48 5.96 -31.21
N ALA A 359 11.51 6.88 -31.21
CA ALA A 359 10.09 6.57 -31.32
C ALA A 359 9.68 6.09 -32.71
N LEU A 360 10.30 6.58 -33.78
CA LEU A 360 10.11 6.03 -35.13
C LEU A 360 10.39 4.52 -35.14
N LEU A 361 11.51 4.08 -34.53
CA LEU A 361 11.84 2.65 -34.42
C LEU A 361 10.75 1.85 -33.68
N GLY A 362 10.12 2.42 -32.67
CA GLY A 362 8.95 1.83 -32.02
C GLY A 362 7.78 1.65 -33.00
N GLY A 363 7.45 2.69 -33.77
CA GLY A 363 6.44 2.64 -34.83
C GLY A 363 6.71 1.56 -35.89
N PHE A 364 7.98 1.43 -36.30
CA PHE A 364 8.43 0.39 -37.23
C PHE A 364 8.11 -1.01 -36.71
N VAL A 365 8.58 -1.36 -35.51
CA VAL A 365 8.37 -2.69 -34.94
C VAL A 365 6.88 -2.97 -34.70
N ILE A 366 6.11 -1.96 -34.26
CA ILE A 366 4.68 -2.11 -33.98
C ILE A 366 3.88 -2.44 -35.27
N ALA A 367 4.29 -1.93 -36.43
CA ALA A 367 3.67 -2.32 -37.70
C ALA A 367 3.80 -3.84 -37.96
N PHE A 368 4.98 -4.42 -37.69
CA PHE A 368 5.18 -5.87 -37.77
C PHE A 368 4.42 -6.64 -36.68
N MET A 369 4.33 -6.10 -35.46
CA MET A 369 3.52 -6.74 -34.41
C MET A 369 2.03 -6.78 -34.82
N ALA A 370 1.53 -5.73 -35.46
CA ALA A 370 0.18 -5.68 -36.00
C ALA A 370 -0.01 -6.70 -37.14
N LEU A 371 0.97 -6.84 -38.04
CA LEU A 371 1.00 -7.89 -39.06
C LEU A 371 0.85 -9.29 -38.43
N ILE A 372 1.73 -9.62 -37.47
CA ILE A 372 1.77 -10.93 -36.81
C ILE A 372 0.42 -11.20 -36.14
N LYS A 373 -0.20 -10.21 -35.49
CA LYS A 373 -1.53 -10.38 -34.91
C LYS A 373 -2.60 -10.66 -35.97
N LEU A 374 -2.59 -9.94 -37.10
CA LEU A 374 -3.55 -10.16 -38.18
C LEU A 374 -3.42 -11.57 -38.76
N GLU A 375 -2.20 -12.10 -38.88
CA GLU A 375 -1.94 -13.48 -39.30
C GLU A 375 -2.37 -14.51 -38.25
N LEU A 376 -2.03 -14.29 -36.98
CA LEU A 376 -2.45 -15.16 -35.88
C LEU A 376 -3.98 -15.29 -35.79
N ALA A 377 -4.71 -14.18 -36.02
CA ALA A 377 -6.17 -14.18 -36.03
C ALA A 377 -6.78 -14.97 -37.20
N LYS A 378 -6.03 -15.19 -38.29
CA LYS A 378 -6.47 -16.04 -39.42
C LYS A 378 -6.33 -17.53 -39.12
N LEU A 379 -5.49 -17.91 -38.16
CA LEU A 379 -5.24 -19.31 -37.80
C LEU A 379 -6.40 -19.94 -37.00
N HIS A 380 -7.35 -19.15 -36.51
CA HIS A 380 -8.50 -19.59 -35.71
C HIS A 380 -8.12 -20.56 -34.59
N LEU A 381 -7.06 -20.22 -33.87
CA LEU A 381 -6.57 -21.01 -32.74
C LEU A 381 -7.63 -21.08 -31.62
N PRO A 382 -7.59 -22.10 -30.75
CA PRO A 382 -8.43 -22.13 -29.56
C PRO A 382 -8.26 -20.85 -28.73
N PRO A 383 -9.32 -20.29 -28.11
CA PRO A 383 -9.31 -18.95 -27.52
C PRO A 383 -8.15 -18.69 -26.54
N LEU A 384 -7.79 -19.69 -25.71
CA LEU A 384 -6.67 -19.56 -24.77
C LEU A 384 -5.32 -19.50 -25.49
N THR A 385 -5.12 -20.33 -26.51
CA THR A 385 -3.87 -20.36 -27.29
C THR A 385 -3.71 -19.10 -28.12
N GLU A 386 -4.80 -18.62 -28.72
CA GLU A 386 -4.82 -17.36 -29.46
C GLU A 386 -4.46 -16.17 -28.55
N ALA A 387 -5.09 -16.10 -27.38
CA ALA A 387 -4.79 -15.09 -26.36
C ALA A 387 -3.31 -15.12 -25.94
N LEU A 388 -2.77 -16.31 -25.64
CA LEU A 388 -1.35 -16.46 -25.28
C LEU A 388 -0.43 -16.04 -26.43
N ALA A 389 -0.78 -16.34 -27.68
CA ALA A 389 -0.01 -15.94 -28.84
C ALA A 389 -0.02 -14.41 -29.03
N PHE A 390 -1.15 -13.73 -28.83
CA PHE A 390 -1.22 -12.27 -28.82
C PHE A 390 -0.40 -11.67 -27.69
N CYS A 391 -0.52 -12.20 -26.46
CA CYS A 391 0.28 -11.78 -25.32
C CYS A 391 1.78 -11.90 -25.60
N LEU A 392 2.22 -13.01 -26.19
CA LEU A 392 3.63 -13.25 -26.48
C LEU A 392 4.14 -12.36 -27.62
N ASN A 393 3.38 -12.20 -28.70
CA ASN A 393 3.70 -11.28 -29.79
C ASN A 393 3.92 -9.86 -29.25
N TYR A 394 2.99 -9.40 -28.41
CA TYR A 394 3.07 -8.06 -27.84
C TYR A 394 4.22 -7.93 -26.82
N GLY A 395 4.31 -8.87 -25.88
CA GLY A 395 5.32 -8.84 -24.82
C GLY A 395 6.74 -8.90 -25.37
N LEU A 396 7.01 -9.81 -26.31
CA LEU A 396 8.31 -9.91 -26.98
C LEU A 396 8.59 -8.70 -27.88
N GLY A 397 7.59 -8.20 -28.60
CA GLY A 397 7.76 -7.02 -29.45
C GLY A 397 8.13 -5.76 -28.65
N PHE A 398 7.49 -5.52 -27.50
CA PHE A 398 7.88 -4.39 -26.64
C PHE A 398 9.26 -4.58 -25.98
N VAL A 399 9.63 -5.81 -25.62
CA VAL A 399 10.98 -6.12 -25.16
C VAL A 399 12.01 -5.87 -26.27
N LEU A 400 11.71 -6.24 -27.51
CA LEU A 400 12.56 -5.99 -28.67
C LEU A 400 12.74 -4.49 -28.90
N ILE A 401 11.66 -3.71 -28.88
CA ILE A 401 11.74 -2.24 -29.00
C ILE A 401 12.68 -1.68 -27.93
N HIS A 402 12.57 -2.12 -26.68
CA HIS A 402 13.45 -1.70 -25.59
C HIS A 402 14.92 -2.07 -25.83
N ILE A 403 15.20 -3.32 -26.21
CA ILE A 403 16.57 -3.80 -26.49
C ILE A 403 17.20 -3.01 -27.63
N LEU A 404 16.42 -2.63 -28.64
CA LEU A 404 16.88 -1.81 -29.75
C LEU A 404 16.99 -0.31 -29.41
N HIS A 405 16.79 0.07 -28.14
CA HIS A 405 16.75 1.47 -27.67
C HIS A 405 15.67 2.30 -28.38
N GLY A 406 14.61 1.64 -28.84
CA GLY A 406 13.41 2.27 -29.37
C GLY A 406 12.48 2.76 -28.26
N THR A 407 11.69 3.77 -28.56
CA THR A 407 10.75 4.37 -27.61
C THR A 407 9.33 3.96 -27.97
N VAL A 408 8.55 3.59 -26.95
CA VAL A 408 7.10 3.41 -27.09
C VAL A 408 6.41 4.56 -26.38
N ALA A 409 5.58 5.28 -27.14
CA ALA A 409 4.70 6.31 -26.59
C ALA A 409 3.86 5.76 -25.42
N THR A 410 3.39 6.64 -24.53
CA THR A 410 2.40 6.37 -23.47
C THR A 410 2.84 5.51 -22.27
N LYS A 411 4.04 4.88 -22.29
CA LYS A 411 4.64 4.24 -21.08
C LYS A 411 5.28 5.24 -20.12
N GLN A 412 5.90 6.25 -20.68
CA GLN A 412 6.62 7.30 -19.98
C GLN A 412 5.78 8.19 -19.03
N PRO A 413 4.50 8.57 -19.31
CA PRO A 413 3.73 9.46 -18.45
C PRO A 413 3.53 8.90 -17.04
N ALA A 414 3.31 7.58 -16.91
CA ALA A 414 3.21 6.93 -15.61
C ALA A 414 4.52 7.00 -14.83
N MET A 415 5.64 6.77 -15.52
CA MET A 415 6.97 6.86 -14.92
C MET A 415 7.31 8.31 -14.52
N THR A 416 6.97 9.28 -15.37
CA THR A 416 7.27 10.68 -15.10
C THR A 416 6.39 11.29 -14.02
N ALA A 417 5.12 10.88 -13.88
CA ALA A 417 4.27 11.30 -12.76
C ALA A 417 4.89 10.92 -11.40
N ASN A 418 5.54 9.76 -11.33
CA ASN A 418 6.26 9.32 -10.13
C ASN A 418 7.50 10.16 -9.85
N ALA A 419 8.24 10.55 -10.90
CA ALA A 419 9.38 11.47 -10.79
C ALA A 419 8.94 12.88 -10.35
N ILE A 420 7.83 13.39 -10.92
CA ILE A 420 7.21 14.65 -10.51
C ILE A 420 6.86 14.62 -9.03
N ALA A 421 6.23 13.55 -8.55
CA ALA A 421 5.94 13.40 -7.13
C ALA A 421 7.20 13.33 -6.26
N ALA A 422 8.30 12.72 -6.73
CA ALA A 422 9.57 12.69 -6.00
C ALA A 422 10.16 14.09 -5.77
N SER A 423 10.07 14.96 -6.77
CA SER A 423 10.52 16.36 -6.63
C SER A 423 9.67 17.21 -5.67
N ILE A 424 8.47 16.75 -5.28
CA ILE A 424 7.64 17.43 -4.27
C ILE A 424 8.27 17.35 -2.87
N ASP A 425 8.92 16.23 -2.52
CA ASP A 425 9.55 16.04 -1.21
C ASP A 425 10.75 16.99 -1.03
N GLU A 426 11.59 17.15 -2.06
CA GLU A 426 12.73 18.08 -2.04
C GLU A 426 12.29 19.55 -1.95
N ALA A 427 11.09 19.83 -2.45
CA ALA A 427 10.51 21.16 -2.49
C ALA A 427 9.62 21.47 -1.27
N THR A 428 9.46 20.55 -0.32
CA THR A 428 8.64 20.77 0.89
C THR A 428 9.57 20.97 2.10
N GLY A 429 9.72 22.22 2.54
CA GLY A 429 10.51 22.55 3.74
C GLY A 429 9.88 22.05 5.04
N PRO A 430 10.60 22.12 6.18
CA PRO A 430 10.10 21.70 7.49
C PRO A 430 8.93 22.61 7.90
N GLY A 431 7.70 22.15 7.68
CA GLY A 431 6.47 22.93 7.84
C GLY A 431 5.32 22.52 6.92
N GLY A 432 5.54 21.62 5.95
CA GLY A 432 4.46 20.97 5.18
C GLY A 432 3.74 21.85 4.15
N ASN A 433 4.19 23.09 3.94
CA ASN A 433 3.64 24.00 2.94
C ASN A 433 4.52 24.06 1.69
N ALA A 434 3.96 23.67 0.54
CA ALA A 434 4.58 23.87 -0.76
C ALA A 434 4.53 25.36 -1.16
N THR A 435 5.69 25.97 -1.36
CA THR A 435 5.82 27.36 -1.85
C THR A 435 5.35 27.48 -3.30
N PRO A 436 4.81 28.64 -3.76
CA PRO A 436 4.39 28.84 -5.15
C PRO A 436 5.49 28.55 -6.18
N ARG A 437 6.75 28.92 -5.87
CA ARG A 437 7.94 28.66 -6.70
C ARG A 437 8.19 27.15 -6.94
N ASN A 438 7.83 26.31 -5.98
CA ASN A 438 7.96 24.85 -6.08
C ASN A 438 6.85 24.24 -6.94
N LEU A 439 5.63 24.78 -6.86
CA LEU A 439 4.52 24.42 -7.72
C LEU A 439 4.77 24.82 -9.19
N ASP A 440 5.46 25.93 -9.43
CA ASP A 440 5.85 26.36 -10.79
C ASP A 440 6.94 25.47 -11.40
N ASN A 441 7.92 25.05 -10.60
CA ASN A 441 8.93 24.06 -11.04
C ASN A 441 8.29 22.71 -11.38
N LEU A 442 7.35 22.24 -10.54
CA LEU A 442 6.57 21.02 -10.81
C LEU A 442 5.73 21.16 -12.08
N ALA A 443 5.08 22.31 -12.29
CA ALA A 443 4.33 22.58 -13.50
C ALA A 443 5.21 22.57 -14.75
N GLY A 444 6.46 23.08 -14.65
CA GLY A 444 7.45 23.01 -15.72
C GLY A 444 7.88 21.57 -16.03
N LEU A 445 8.06 20.73 -15.01
CA LEU A 445 8.38 19.32 -15.19
C LEU A 445 7.24 18.57 -15.90
N VAL A 446 5.98 18.81 -15.52
CA VAL A 446 4.80 18.27 -16.22
C VAL A 446 4.73 18.74 -17.67
N ALA A 447 5.00 20.02 -17.94
CA ALA A 447 5.02 20.54 -19.32
C ALA A 447 6.08 19.84 -20.20
N ARG A 448 7.30 19.67 -19.68
CA ARG A 448 8.38 18.91 -20.36
C ARG A 448 8.01 17.44 -20.58
N THR A 449 7.26 16.86 -19.64
CA THR A 449 6.74 15.50 -19.74
C THR A 449 5.76 15.40 -20.90
N CYS A 450 4.71 16.24 -20.92
CA CYS A 450 3.71 16.27 -21.98
C CYS A 450 4.35 16.45 -23.35
N ARG A 451 5.34 17.35 -23.47
CA ARG A 451 6.11 17.55 -24.70
C ARG A 451 6.79 16.27 -25.18
N SER A 452 7.48 15.58 -24.27
CA SER A 452 8.20 14.33 -24.60
C SER A 452 7.22 13.23 -25.01
N GLN A 453 6.03 13.17 -24.39
CA GLN A 453 4.96 12.23 -24.77
C GLN A 453 4.41 12.50 -26.16
N ILE A 454 4.15 13.77 -26.49
CA ILE A 454 3.66 14.16 -27.81
C ILE A 454 4.70 13.81 -28.88
N ALA A 455 6.00 14.05 -28.62
CA ALA A 455 7.07 13.66 -29.52
C ALA A 455 7.10 12.15 -29.78
N ALA A 456 7.02 11.34 -28.72
CA ALA A 456 7.00 9.88 -28.82
C ALA A 456 5.76 9.38 -29.57
N ILE A 457 4.57 9.96 -29.31
CA ILE A 457 3.34 9.66 -30.04
C ILE A 457 3.52 9.95 -31.53
N ILE A 458 3.99 11.15 -31.89
CA ILE A 458 4.20 11.54 -33.28
C ILE A 458 5.19 10.60 -33.97
N GLY A 459 6.29 10.23 -33.30
CA GLY A 459 7.27 9.28 -33.84
C GLY A 459 6.67 7.90 -34.09
N ASN A 460 5.96 7.33 -33.11
CA ASN A 460 5.33 6.02 -33.26
C ASN A 460 4.31 6.01 -34.39
N VAL A 461 3.36 6.95 -34.38
CA VAL A 461 2.29 7.06 -35.40
C VAL A 461 2.89 7.35 -36.78
N GLY A 462 3.85 8.26 -36.83
CA GLY A 462 4.48 8.75 -38.05
C GLY A 462 5.18 7.66 -38.85
N LEU A 463 5.71 6.61 -38.22
CA LEU A 463 6.26 5.44 -38.93
C LEU A 463 5.34 4.23 -38.97
N ALA A 464 4.47 4.02 -37.97
CA ALA A 464 3.58 2.86 -37.94
C ALA A 464 2.59 2.83 -39.12
N ILE A 465 1.99 3.98 -39.46
CA ILE A 465 1.04 4.10 -40.59
C ILE A 465 1.73 3.76 -41.93
N PRO A 466 2.78 4.49 -42.36
CA PRO A 466 3.39 4.23 -43.66
C PRO A 466 4.06 2.86 -43.73
N MET A 467 4.61 2.35 -42.62
CA MET A 467 5.19 1.01 -42.60
C MET A 467 4.11 -0.08 -42.75
N ALA A 468 2.96 0.06 -42.07
CA ALA A 468 1.84 -0.85 -42.26
C ALA A 468 1.31 -0.81 -43.70
N MET A 469 1.21 0.39 -44.30
CA MET A 469 0.84 0.54 -45.71
C MET A 469 1.83 -0.16 -46.64
N LEU A 470 3.13 0.04 -46.42
CA LEU A 470 4.18 -0.60 -47.22
C LEU A 470 4.10 -2.12 -47.12
N ILE A 471 3.96 -2.66 -45.91
CA ILE A 471 3.81 -4.10 -45.67
C ILE A 471 2.57 -4.63 -46.39
N ALA A 472 1.41 -3.98 -46.21
CA ALA A 472 0.16 -4.37 -46.84
C ALA A 472 0.25 -4.39 -48.37
N PHE A 473 0.89 -3.36 -48.94
CA PHE A 473 1.09 -3.22 -50.38
C PHE A 473 2.01 -4.32 -50.93
N VAL A 474 3.17 -4.55 -50.30
CA VAL A 474 4.13 -5.59 -50.71
C VAL A 474 3.47 -6.96 -50.66
N LEU A 475 2.84 -7.33 -49.54
CA LEU A 475 2.18 -8.62 -49.39
C LEU A 475 1.01 -8.79 -50.37
N GLY A 476 0.21 -7.75 -50.57
CA GLY A 476 -0.89 -7.77 -51.54
C GLY A 476 -0.41 -7.94 -52.98
N SER A 477 0.67 -7.25 -53.35
CA SER A 477 1.29 -7.37 -54.69
C SER A 477 1.90 -8.75 -54.95
N MET A 478 2.47 -9.40 -53.93
CA MET A 478 3.02 -10.75 -54.04
C MET A 478 1.92 -11.82 -54.07
N GLY A 479 0.84 -11.62 -53.31
CA GLY A 479 -0.27 -12.57 -53.19
C GLY A 479 -1.38 -12.42 -54.24
N GLY A 480 -1.39 -11.34 -55.02
CA GLY A 480 -2.40 -11.06 -56.05
C GLY A 480 -3.79 -10.69 -55.50
N THR A 481 -3.96 -10.68 -54.18
CA THR A 481 -5.19 -10.26 -53.49
C THR A 481 -4.84 -9.37 -52.29
N PRO A 482 -5.74 -8.46 -51.85
CA PRO A 482 -5.48 -7.62 -50.68
C PRO A 482 -5.10 -8.46 -49.45
N PHE A 483 -4.04 -8.04 -48.74
CA PHE A 483 -3.51 -8.77 -47.57
C PHE A 483 -4.57 -8.99 -46.46
N ILE A 484 -5.47 -8.03 -46.30
CA ILE A 484 -6.69 -8.15 -45.50
C ILE A 484 -7.89 -7.84 -46.39
N GLY A 485 -9.01 -8.54 -46.17
CA GLY A 485 -10.25 -8.30 -46.92
C GLY A 485 -10.91 -6.96 -46.58
N PRO A 486 -11.74 -6.42 -47.49
CA PRO A 486 -12.41 -5.13 -47.30
C PRO A 486 -13.34 -5.11 -46.08
N GLU A 487 -13.99 -6.22 -45.75
CA GLU A 487 -14.81 -6.34 -44.53
C GLU A 487 -13.97 -6.11 -43.27
N LYS A 488 -12.81 -6.78 -43.17
CA LYS A 488 -11.90 -6.61 -42.04
C LYS A 488 -11.35 -5.18 -41.98
N ALA A 489 -11.09 -4.55 -43.12
CA ALA A 489 -10.66 -3.16 -43.18
C ALA A 489 -11.72 -2.19 -42.61
N HIS A 490 -13.00 -2.34 -42.99
CA HIS A 490 -14.08 -1.54 -42.42
C HIS A 490 -14.25 -1.81 -40.91
N HIS A 491 -14.11 -3.06 -40.46
CA HIS A 491 -14.12 -3.38 -39.02
C HIS A 491 -12.98 -2.67 -38.28
N LEU A 492 -11.77 -2.65 -38.84
CA LEU A 492 -10.62 -1.96 -38.25
C LEU A 492 -10.82 -0.43 -38.20
N LEU A 493 -11.53 0.17 -39.15
CA LEU A 493 -11.89 1.59 -39.11
C LEU A 493 -13.00 1.86 -38.09
N ALA A 494 -14.05 1.03 -38.07
CA ALA A 494 -15.15 1.11 -37.13
C ALA A 494 -14.65 1.00 -35.69
N ASP A 495 -13.69 0.13 -35.43
CA ASP A 495 -13.03 -0.09 -34.15
C ASP A 495 -12.44 1.19 -33.52
N VAL A 496 -11.98 2.13 -34.34
CA VAL A 496 -11.38 3.40 -33.88
C VAL A 496 -12.37 4.56 -33.94
N HIS A 497 -13.62 4.33 -34.34
CA HIS A 497 -14.62 5.38 -34.47
C HIS A 497 -14.91 6.06 -33.09
N PRO A 498 -14.67 7.38 -32.94
CA PRO A 498 -14.63 8.00 -31.61
C PRO A 498 -15.91 7.85 -30.77
N TRP A 499 -17.08 7.78 -31.42
CA TRP A 499 -18.38 7.84 -30.73
C TRP A 499 -19.13 6.51 -30.72
N HIS A 500 -18.84 5.61 -31.66
CA HIS A 500 -19.68 4.41 -31.89
C HIS A 500 -19.01 3.11 -31.48
N SER A 501 -17.69 3.09 -31.30
CA SER A 501 -16.96 1.85 -30.99
C SER A 501 -16.57 1.68 -29.52
N GLY A 502 -16.84 2.69 -28.68
CA GLY A 502 -16.32 2.74 -27.32
C GLY A 502 -14.79 2.93 -27.27
N ALA A 503 -14.15 3.35 -28.37
CA ALA A 503 -12.69 3.46 -28.48
C ALA A 503 -12.01 4.20 -27.32
N ILE A 504 -12.62 5.29 -26.83
CA ILE A 504 -12.08 6.09 -25.72
C ILE A 504 -12.09 5.29 -24.40
N LEU A 505 -13.15 4.53 -24.14
CA LEU A 505 -13.26 3.69 -22.94
C LEU A 505 -12.20 2.58 -22.95
N TYR A 506 -12.10 1.85 -24.06
CA TYR A 506 -11.08 0.82 -24.27
C TYR A 506 -9.66 1.39 -24.31
N ALA A 507 -9.48 2.65 -24.73
CA ALA A 507 -8.22 3.36 -24.60
C ALA A 507 -7.89 3.71 -23.14
N GLY A 508 -8.90 4.01 -22.32
CA GLY A 508 -8.76 4.14 -20.88
C GLY A 508 -8.26 2.84 -20.23
N VAL A 509 -8.78 1.68 -20.65
CA VAL A 509 -8.29 0.37 -20.19
C VAL A 509 -6.80 0.18 -20.54
N ALA A 510 -6.39 0.51 -21.77
CA ALA A 510 -4.96 0.54 -22.12
C ALA A 510 -4.16 1.51 -21.23
N GLY A 511 -4.73 2.67 -20.88
CA GLY A 511 -4.15 3.61 -19.92
C GLY A 511 -3.91 2.99 -18.52
N VAL A 512 -4.85 2.18 -18.04
CA VAL A 512 -4.69 1.39 -16.80
C VAL A 512 -3.57 0.36 -16.96
N CYS A 513 -3.54 -0.38 -18.06
CA CYS A 513 -2.48 -1.37 -18.34
C CYS A 513 -1.09 -0.73 -18.38
N LEU A 514 -0.97 0.47 -18.98
CA LEU A 514 0.27 1.25 -19.01
C LEU A 514 0.72 1.66 -17.61
N PHE A 515 -0.22 2.12 -16.79
CA PHE A 515 0.06 2.46 -15.39
C PHE A 515 0.53 1.23 -14.60
N LEU A 516 -0.17 0.10 -14.71
CA LEU A 516 0.20 -1.15 -14.06
C LEU A 516 1.58 -1.64 -14.51
N ALA A 517 1.89 -1.55 -15.81
CA ALA A 517 3.21 -1.89 -16.33
C ALA A 517 4.33 -1.02 -15.74
N GLY A 518 4.07 0.27 -15.46
CA GLY A 518 4.99 1.15 -14.74
C GLY A 518 5.26 0.71 -13.30
N LEU A 519 4.23 0.29 -12.57
CA LEU A 519 4.38 -0.28 -11.22
C LEU A 519 5.14 -1.62 -11.25
N ILE A 520 4.84 -2.48 -12.21
CA ILE A 520 5.55 -3.76 -12.40
C ILE A 520 7.04 -3.50 -12.66
N ALA A 521 7.38 -2.50 -13.49
CA ALA A 521 8.77 -2.12 -13.72
C ALA A 521 9.46 -1.71 -12.41
N GLY A 522 8.87 -0.79 -11.64
CA GLY A 522 9.42 -0.36 -10.36
C GLY A 522 9.54 -1.48 -9.32
N TYR A 523 8.60 -2.45 -9.34
CA TYR A 523 8.66 -3.65 -8.52
C TYR A 523 9.84 -4.54 -8.89
N TYR A 524 10.07 -4.82 -10.17
CA TYR A 524 11.18 -5.65 -10.62
C TYR A 524 12.54 -4.96 -10.43
N ASP A 525 12.62 -3.63 -10.54
CA ASP A 525 13.83 -2.87 -10.16
C ASP A 525 14.12 -2.98 -8.66
N ASN A 526 13.08 -2.87 -7.81
CA ASN A 526 13.22 -3.11 -6.37
C ASN A 526 13.60 -4.57 -6.08
N LEU A 527 13.03 -5.53 -6.81
CA LEU A 527 13.33 -6.95 -6.67
C LEU A 527 14.79 -7.27 -7.06
N ALA A 528 15.29 -6.65 -8.13
CA ALA A 528 16.68 -6.80 -8.58
C ALA A 528 17.66 -6.34 -7.51
N ALA A 529 17.44 -5.14 -6.96
CA ALA A 529 18.24 -4.57 -5.88
C ALA A 529 18.12 -5.40 -4.59
N TYR A 530 16.89 -5.66 -4.13
CA TYR A 530 16.62 -6.40 -2.91
C TYR A 530 17.25 -7.80 -2.94
N ASN A 531 17.05 -8.58 -4.01
CA ASN A 531 17.56 -9.95 -4.10
C ASN A 531 19.00 -10.06 -4.60
N ARG A 532 19.69 -8.93 -4.84
CA ARG A 532 21.05 -8.91 -5.38
C ARG A 532 21.17 -9.79 -6.63
N ILE A 533 20.19 -9.68 -7.53
CA ILE A 533 20.10 -10.53 -8.75
C ILE A 533 21.39 -10.45 -9.58
N PRO A 534 21.99 -9.26 -9.82
CA PRO A 534 23.25 -9.17 -10.58
C PRO A 534 24.39 -9.98 -9.94
N GLN A 535 24.54 -9.91 -8.62
CA GLN A 535 25.56 -10.65 -7.88
C GLN A 535 25.31 -12.16 -7.97
N ARG A 536 24.04 -12.60 -7.89
CA ARG A 536 23.67 -14.02 -8.06
C ARG A 536 23.95 -14.54 -9.46
N LEU A 537 23.73 -13.74 -10.51
CA LEU A 537 24.08 -14.10 -11.88
C LEU A 537 25.59 -14.32 -12.05
N LEU A 538 26.42 -13.55 -11.34
CA LEU A 538 27.87 -13.71 -11.29
C LEU A 538 28.34 -14.90 -10.45
N GLN A 539 27.45 -15.61 -9.76
CA GLN A 539 27.80 -16.86 -9.05
C GLN A 539 27.47 -18.10 -9.88
N LEU A 540 26.75 -17.96 -11.00
CA LEU A 540 26.41 -19.09 -11.86
C LEU A 540 27.64 -19.55 -12.65
N GLU A 541 28.11 -20.77 -12.39
CA GLU A 541 29.29 -21.31 -13.06
C GLU A 541 29.04 -21.68 -14.53
N TRP A 542 27.85 -22.20 -14.86
CA TRP A 542 27.55 -22.69 -16.21
C TRP A 542 27.49 -21.59 -17.29
N PRO A 543 26.89 -20.40 -17.06
CA PRO A 543 26.91 -19.31 -18.04
C PRO A 543 28.30 -18.69 -18.15
N GLN A 544 29.05 -18.66 -17.05
CA GLN A 544 30.43 -18.18 -17.05
C GLN A 544 31.34 -19.08 -17.88
N ARG A 545 31.16 -20.41 -17.80
CA ARG A 545 31.87 -21.37 -18.65
C ARG A 545 31.48 -21.22 -20.13
N LEU A 546 30.21 -20.95 -20.43
CA LEU A 546 29.71 -20.85 -21.82
C LEU A 546 30.04 -19.52 -22.50
N PHE A 547 29.88 -18.39 -21.80
CA PHE A 547 30.00 -17.05 -22.37
C PHE A 547 31.27 -16.30 -21.93
N GLY A 548 31.96 -16.78 -20.89
CA GLY A 548 33.11 -16.11 -20.29
C GLY A 548 32.72 -15.05 -19.25
N GLU A 549 33.63 -14.81 -18.31
CA GLU A 549 33.42 -13.93 -17.17
C GLU A 549 33.14 -12.47 -17.59
N ALA A 550 33.87 -11.95 -18.59
CA ALA A 550 33.68 -10.58 -19.08
C ALA A 550 32.30 -10.36 -19.75
N ARG A 551 31.71 -11.40 -20.37
CA ARG A 551 30.34 -11.30 -20.91
C ARG A 551 29.32 -11.39 -19.80
N MET A 552 29.53 -12.26 -18.82
CA MET A 552 28.62 -12.37 -17.66
C MET A 552 28.61 -11.10 -16.80
N ARG A 553 29.73 -10.39 -16.64
CA ARG A 553 29.76 -9.05 -16.03
C ARG A 553 28.89 -8.05 -16.79
N ARG A 554 28.96 -8.05 -18.13
CA ARG A 554 28.09 -7.20 -18.97
C ARG A 554 26.61 -7.58 -18.86
N VAL A 555 26.29 -8.87 -18.82
CA VAL A 555 24.92 -9.35 -18.63
C VAL A 555 24.39 -8.95 -17.25
N ALA A 556 25.18 -9.14 -16.19
CA ALA A 556 24.79 -8.74 -14.84
C ALA A 556 24.53 -7.23 -14.75
N ALA A 557 25.42 -6.40 -15.30
CA ALA A 557 25.24 -4.96 -15.37
C ALA A 557 24.04 -4.55 -16.23
N TYR A 558 23.75 -5.28 -17.31
CA TYR A 558 22.55 -5.02 -18.12
C TYR A 558 21.28 -5.34 -17.35
N VAL A 559 21.22 -6.49 -16.67
CA VAL A 559 20.07 -6.88 -15.83
C VAL A 559 19.87 -5.91 -14.67
N GLU A 560 20.95 -5.48 -14.00
CA GLU A 560 20.88 -4.50 -12.91
C GLU A 560 20.18 -3.21 -13.34
N ASN A 561 20.45 -2.74 -14.55
CA ASN A 561 19.95 -1.47 -15.07
C ASN A 561 18.65 -1.61 -15.90
N ASN A 562 18.25 -2.82 -16.30
CA ASN A 562 17.13 -3.02 -17.24
C ASN A 562 16.09 -4.05 -16.80
N LEU A 563 16.23 -4.75 -15.67
CA LEU A 563 15.28 -5.81 -15.29
C LEU A 563 13.85 -5.27 -15.16
N GLY A 564 13.66 -4.13 -14.48
CA GLY A 564 12.35 -3.49 -14.39
C GLY A 564 11.82 -3.05 -15.75
N ALA A 565 12.66 -2.45 -16.59
CA ALA A 565 12.25 -2.02 -17.92
C ALA A 565 11.82 -3.20 -18.81
N LEU A 566 12.58 -4.30 -18.80
CA LEU A 566 12.27 -5.54 -19.53
C LEU A 566 10.97 -6.17 -19.03
N ALA A 567 10.83 -6.36 -17.72
CA ALA A 567 9.62 -6.93 -17.13
C ALA A 567 8.41 -6.05 -17.42
N GLY A 568 8.52 -4.72 -17.22
CA GLY A 568 7.44 -3.78 -17.51
C GLY A 568 7.00 -3.81 -18.98
N ASN A 569 7.94 -3.86 -19.93
CA ASN A 569 7.60 -3.98 -21.35
C ASN A 569 6.95 -5.33 -21.69
N PHE A 570 7.45 -6.41 -21.13
CA PHE A 570 6.90 -7.75 -21.34
C PHE A 570 5.46 -7.86 -20.80
N PHE A 571 5.26 -7.47 -19.54
CA PHE A 571 3.94 -7.50 -18.90
C PHE A 571 2.99 -6.47 -19.49
N PHE A 572 3.47 -5.33 -20.00
CA PHE A 572 2.62 -4.42 -20.77
C PHE A 572 2.02 -5.10 -21.99
N GLY A 573 2.84 -5.82 -22.78
CA GLY A 573 2.35 -6.58 -23.91
C GLY A 573 1.39 -7.71 -23.50
N PHE A 574 1.69 -8.40 -22.40
CA PHE A 574 0.81 -9.43 -21.85
C PHE A 574 -0.55 -8.87 -21.40
N LEU A 575 -0.58 -7.71 -20.75
CA LEU A 575 -1.80 -7.03 -20.35
C LEU A 575 -2.61 -6.59 -21.58
N LEU A 576 -1.95 -6.02 -22.60
CA LEU A 576 -2.62 -5.62 -23.84
C LEU A 576 -3.24 -6.81 -24.60
N GLY A 577 -2.54 -7.94 -24.68
CA GLY A 577 -3.06 -9.15 -25.34
C GLY A 577 -4.09 -9.90 -24.51
N GLY A 578 -3.92 -9.90 -23.18
CA GLY A 578 -4.73 -10.68 -22.25
C GLY A 578 -6.09 -10.09 -21.94
N MET A 579 -6.28 -8.77 -22.05
CA MET A 579 -7.58 -8.16 -21.75
C MET A 579 -8.68 -8.59 -22.73
N THR A 580 -8.34 -8.83 -24.00
CA THR A 580 -9.28 -9.43 -24.96
C THR A 580 -9.70 -10.83 -24.51
N ALA A 581 -8.78 -11.62 -23.94
CA ALA A 581 -9.06 -12.96 -23.41
C ALA A 581 -9.97 -12.91 -22.17
N ILE A 582 -9.76 -11.93 -21.28
CA ILE A 582 -10.62 -11.68 -20.12
C ILE A 582 -12.04 -11.33 -20.58
N GLY A 583 -12.18 -10.48 -21.61
CA GLY A 583 -13.48 -10.18 -22.22
C GLY A 583 -14.21 -11.45 -22.69
N VAL A 584 -13.53 -12.30 -23.44
CA VAL A 584 -14.08 -13.58 -23.92
C VAL A 584 -14.44 -14.53 -22.78
N LEU A 585 -13.58 -14.66 -21.76
CA LEU A 585 -13.79 -15.59 -20.64
C LEU A 585 -15.01 -15.23 -19.77
N PHE A 586 -15.23 -13.93 -19.55
CA PHE A 586 -16.33 -13.45 -18.70
C PHE A 586 -17.56 -13.00 -19.50
N GLY A 587 -17.54 -13.15 -20.84
CA GLY A 587 -18.63 -12.70 -21.72
C GLY A 587 -18.82 -11.18 -21.71
N LEU A 588 -17.79 -10.42 -21.35
CA LEU A 588 -17.82 -8.96 -21.29
C LEU A 588 -17.31 -8.38 -22.61
N PRO A 589 -17.91 -7.31 -23.14
CA PRO A 589 -17.40 -6.59 -24.30
C PRO A 589 -16.17 -5.76 -23.87
N VAL A 590 -15.07 -6.42 -23.53
CA VAL A 590 -13.83 -5.76 -23.12
C VAL A 590 -12.82 -5.89 -24.24
N ASP A 591 -12.45 -4.76 -24.81
CA ASP A 591 -11.40 -4.66 -25.81
C ASP A 591 -10.39 -3.57 -25.40
N ILE A 592 -9.29 -3.49 -26.14
CA ILE A 592 -8.20 -2.55 -25.90
C ILE A 592 -7.87 -1.77 -27.16
N ARG A 593 -7.79 -0.45 -27.00
CA ARG A 593 -7.30 0.46 -28.05
C ARG A 593 -6.04 1.14 -27.60
N HIS A 594 -4.95 0.87 -28.30
CA HIS A 594 -3.67 1.51 -28.07
C HIS A 594 -3.25 2.26 -29.31
N ILE A 595 -2.89 3.54 -29.16
CA ILE A 595 -2.64 4.47 -30.26
C ILE A 595 -1.75 3.89 -31.37
N ALA A 596 -0.64 3.26 -31.01
CA ALA A 596 0.33 2.76 -32.00
C ALA A 596 -0.23 1.59 -32.84
N PHE A 597 -1.03 0.70 -32.23
CA PHE A 597 -1.69 -0.39 -32.96
C PHE A 597 -2.84 0.15 -33.81
N SER A 598 -3.67 1.04 -33.26
CA SER A 598 -4.75 1.70 -34.00
C SER A 598 -4.21 2.45 -35.23
N SER A 599 -3.03 3.04 -35.12
CA SER A 599 -2.33 3.69 -36.24
C SER A 599 -1.88 2.69 -37.31
N ALA A 600 -1.25 1.57 -36.92
CA ALA A 600 -0.88 0.53 -37.86
C ALA A 600 -2.12 -0.06 -38.57
N TYR A 601 -3.22 -0.30 -37.86
CA TYR A 601 -4.46 -0.80 -38.43
C TYR A 601 -5.11 0.18 -39.42
N LEU A 602 -5.04 1.49 -39.15
CA LEU A 602 -5.45 2.51 -40.11
C LEU A 602 -4.65 2.41 -41.42
N GLY A 603 -3.33 2.20 -41.32
CA GLY A 603 -2.47 1.98 -42.50
C GLY A 603 -2.82 0.71 -43.29
N TYR A 604 -3.05 -0.40 -42.60
CA TYR A 604 -3.52 -1.65 -43.23
C TYR A 604 -4.88 -1.47 -43.92
N ALA A 605 -5.84 -0.82 -43.24
CA ALA A 605 -7.19 -0.60 -43.77
C ALA A 605 -7.18 0.32 -44.99
N ALA A 606 -6.34 1.38 -45.00
CA ALA A 606 -6.23 2.29 -46.14
C ALA A 606 -5.82 1.57 -47.43
N VAL A 607 -4.82 0.68 -47.36
CA VAL A 607 -4.37 -0.10 -48.53
C VAL A 607 -5.39 -1.15 -48.94
N ALA A 608 -6.03 -1.81 -47.97
CA ALA A 608 -7.04 -2.83 -48.23
C ALA A 608 -8.29 -2.30 -48.94
N LEU A 609 -8.59 -1.02 -48.75
CA LEU A 609 -9.67 -0.30 -49.42
C LEU A 609 -9.21 0.43 -50.68
N ASP A 610 -7.99 0.16 -51.16
CA ASP A 610 -7.38 0.81 -52.33
C ASP A 610 -7.43 2.34 -52.26
N PHE A 611 -7.29 2.89 -51.05
CA PHE A 611 -7.43 4.32 -50.75
C PHE A 611 -8.78 4.93 -51.17
N ALA A 612 -9.78 4.11 -51.45
CA ALA A 612 -11.11 4.53 -51.91
C ALA A 612 -12.08 4.86 -50.76
N ALA A 613 -11.64 4.74 -49.51
CA ALA A 613 -12.44 5.10 -48.35
C ALA A 613 -12.79 6.61 -48.38
N PRO A 614 -14.04 7.01 -48.04
CA PRO A 614 -14.41 8.42 -47.96
C PRO A 614 -13.46 9.20 -47.05
N TRP A 615 -13.05 10.40 -47.46
CA TRP A 615 -12.14 11.22 -46.66
C TRP A 615 -12.70 11.52 -45.27
N GLN A 616 -14.04 11.58 -45.12
CA GLN A 616 -14.68 11.73 -43.81
C GLN A 616 -14.40 10.54 -42.90
N GLU A 617 -14.48 9.30 -43.40
CA GLU A 617 -14.21 8.11 -42.61
C GLU A 617 -12.75 8.06 -42.16
N LEU A 618 -11.82 8.39 -43.05
CA LEU A 618 -10.38 8.48 -42.71
C LEU A 618 -10.10 9.61 -41.71
N ALA A 619 -10.76 10.77 -41.85
CA ALA A 619 -10.63 11.87 -40.90
C ALA A 619 -11.19 11.51 -39.51
N LEU A 620 -12.34 10.82 -39.45
CA LEU A 620 -12.93 10.35 -38.20
C LEU A 620 -12.07 9.26 -37.55
N ALA A 621 -11.52 8.33 -38.33
CA ALA A 621 -10.59 7.31 -37.84
C ALA A 621 -9.29 7.95 -37.32
N GLY A 622 -8.75 8.95 -38.03
CA GLY A 622 -7.59 9.72 -37.57
C GLY A 622 -7.85 10.49 -36.26
N LEU A 623 -9.02 11.13 -36.14
CA LEU A 623 -9.46 11.75 -34.88
C LEU A 623 -9.61 10.70 -33.77
N GLY A 624 -10.13 9.51 -34.11
CA GLY A 624 -10.21 8.37 -33.21
C GLY A 624 -8.86 7.94 -32.68
N VAL A 625 -7.86 7.77 -33.56
CA VAL A 625 -6.48 7.46 -33.16
C VAL A 625 -5.93 8.54 -32.22
N ALA A 626 -6.16 9.82 -32.52
CA ALA A 626 -5.71 10.93 -31.67
C ALA A 626 -6.38 10.92 -30.28
N LEU A 627 -7.69 10.66 -30.22
CA LEU A 627 -8.44 10.55 -28.96
C LEU A 627 -8.04 9.31 -28.15
N VAL A 628 -7.80 8.17 -28.81
CA VAL A 628 -7.23 6.96 -28.19
C VAL A 628 -5.88 7.28 -27.55
N GLY A 629 -4.99 7.98 -28.26
CA GLY A 629 -3.71 8.44 -27.73
C GLY A 629 -3.84 9.34 -26.51
N THR A 630 -4.78 10.30 -26.59
CA THR A 630 -5.07 11.22 -25.49
C THR A 630 -5.60 10.49 -24.25
N ALA A 631 -6.47 9.51 -24.44
CA ALA A 631 -7.02 8.69 -23.35
C ALA A 631 -5.96 7.74 -22.75
N ASN A 632 -5.15 7.06 -23.58
CA ASN A 632 -4.03 6.23 -23.12
C ASN A 632 -3.10 7.05 -22.19
N LEU A 633 -2.72 8.25 -22.64
CA LEU A 633 -1.86 9.19 -21.90
C LEU A 633 -2.54 9.71 -20.63
N GLY A 634 -3.75 10.27 -20.76
CA GLY A 634 -4.44 10.95 -19.67
C GLY A 634 -4.78 10.03 -18.51
N VAL A 635 -5.32 8.85 -18.78
CA VAL A 635 -5.69 7.87 -17.73
C VAL A 635 -4.45 7.33 -17.03
N SER A 636 -3.41 6.96 -17.78
CA SER A 636 -2.16 6.43 -17.20
C SER A 636 -1.46 7.47 -16.32
N PHE A 637 -1.35 8.71 -16.79
CA PHE A 637 -0.75 9.82 -16.04
C PHE A 637 -1.56 10.16 -14.78
N ALA A 638 -2.90 10.25 -14.88
CA ALA A 638 -3.75 10.57 -13.74
C ALA A 638 -3.66 9.52 -12.62
N LEU A 639 -3.67 8.23 -12.97
CA LEU A 639 -3.53 7.14 -12.01
C LEU A 639 -2.15 7.13 -11.34
N ALA A 640 -1.08 7.31 -12.14
CA ALA A 640 0.28 7.38 -11.60
C ALA A 640 0.46 8.56 -10.65
N LEU A 641 -0.01 9.75 -11.05
CA LEU A 641 0.04 10.94 -10.22
C LEU A 641 -0.76 10.76 -8.93
N TYR A 642 -1.96 10.18 -9.01
CA TYR A 642 -2.79 9.89 -7.84
C TYR A 642 -2.08 8.95 -6.85
N VAL A 643 -1.54 7.83 -7.33
CA VAL A 643 -0.81 6.87 -6.46
C VAL A 643 0.44 7.49 -5.88
N ALA A 644 1.20 8.26 -6.67
CA ALA A 644 2.42 8.89 -6.21
C ALA A 644 2.16 9.97 -5.14
N LEU A 645 1.13 10.80 -5.32
CA LEU A 645 0.71 11.78 -4.31
C LEU A 645 0.21 11.10 -3.03
N LYS A 646 -0.53 10.00 -3.16
CA LYS A 646 -1.05 9.23 -2.02
C LYS A 646 0.07 8.52 -1.25
N ALA A 647 1.05 7.96 -1.94
CA ALA A 647 2.22 7.31 -1.33
C ALA A 647 3.11 8.29 -0.54
N ARG A 648 3.03 9.59 -0.85
CA ARG A 648 3.75 10.68 -0.17
C ARG A 648 2.88 11.49 0.80
N GLN A 649 1.66 11.02 1.07
CA GLN A 649 0.70 11.66 1.98
C GLN A 649 0.41 13.14 1.65
N VAL A 650 0.48 13.54 0.38
CA VAL A 650 0.20 14.92 -0.05
C VAL A 650 -1.28 15.24 0.17
N SER A 651 -1.57 16.39 0.80
CA SER A 651 -2.94 16.79 1.10
C SER A 651 -3.75 17.09 -0.16
N PHE A 652 -5.05 16.84 -0.12
CA PHE A 652 -5.96 17.09 -1.24
C PHE A 652 -5.95 18.56 -1.71
N ALA A 653 -5.77 19.50 -0.77
CA ALA A 653 -5.68 20.93 -1.06
C ALA A 653 -4.46 21.30 -1.93
N GLN A 654 -3.32 20.64 -1.71
CA GLN A 654 -2.10 20.83 -2.49
C GLN A 654 -2.25 20.26 -3.91
N GLY A 655 -2.88 19.09 -4.04
CA GLY A 655 -3.18 18.50 -5.36
C GLY A 655 -4.02 19.41 -6.25
N ARG A 656 -5.05 20.06 -5.69
CA ARG A 656 -5.88 21.02 -6.44
C ARG A 656 -5.09 22.26 -6.89
N ARG A 657 -4.15 22.75 -6.08
CA ARG A 657 -3.29 23.90 -6.44
C ARG A 657 -2.33 23.56 -7.58
N LEU A 658 -1.78 22.34 -7.60
CA LEU A 658 -0.94 21.86 -8.71
C LEU A 658 -1.73 21.85 -10.04
N ILE A 659 -2.94 21.30 -10.04
CA ILE A 659 -3.81 21.27 -11.24
C ILE A 659 -4.13 22.69 -11.71
N ALA A 660 -4.43 23.61 -10.79
CA ALA A 660 -4.69 25.00 -11.13
C ALA A 660 -3.46 25.69 -11.77
N SER A 661 -2.26 25.45 -11.25
CA SER A 661 -1.02 26.00 -11.83
C SER A 661 -0.75 25.45 -13.23
N LEU A 662 -0.95 24.15 -13.43
CA LEU A 662 -0.82 23.51 -14.74
C LEU A 662 -1.77 24.12 -15.78
N PHE A 663 -3.03 24.34 -15.39
CA PHE A 663 -4.02 24.94 -16.27
C PHE A 663 -3.69 26.40 -16.61
N ALA A 664 -3.23 27.18 -15.62
CA ALA A 664 -2.77 28.54 -15.83
C ALA A 664 -1.59 28.58 -16.82
N ARG A 665 -0.58 27.73 -16.63
CA ARG A 665 0.60 27.64 -17.49
C ARG A 665 0.27 27.18 -18.91
N PHE A 666 -0.61 26.19 -19.06
CA PHE A 666 -1.10 25.75 -20.38
C PHE A 666 -1.80 26.88 -21.14
N ARG A 667 -2.59 27.71 -20.46
CA ARG A 667 -3.23 28.89 -21.07
C ARG A 667 -2.24 30.00 -21.44
N GLN A 668 -1.23 30.23 -20.60
CA GLN A 668 -0.27 31.33 -20.79
C GLN A 668 0.79 31.00 -21.86
N ALA A 669 1.27 29.75 -21.89
CA ALA A 669 2.37 29.35 -22.77
C ALA A 669 2.15 27.94 -23.37
N PRO A 670 1.13 27.74 -24.23
CA PRO A 670 0.82 26.42 -24.80
C PRO A 670 1.97 25.87 -25.67
N ARG A 671 2.81 26.75 -26.23
CA ARG A 671 3.99 26.36 -27.01
C ARG A 671 5.05 25.62 -26.18
N GLU A 672 5.15 25.87 -24.88
CA GLU A 672 6.08 25.16 -23.97
C GLU A 672 5.77 23.66 -23.87
N PHE A 673 4.50 23.30 -24.01
CA PHE A 673 4.02 21.91 -23.95
C PHE A 673 4.26 21.15 -25.27
N LEU A 674 4.59 21.85 -26.35
CA LEU A 674 4.73 21.27 -27.70
C LEU A 674 6.17 21.29 -28.21
N MET A 675 6.93 22.35 -27.95
CA MET A 675 8.28 22.52 -28.46
C MET A 675 9.28 22.95 -27.38
N PRO A 676 10.55 22.52 -27.46
CA PRO A 676 11.59 23.02 -26.58
C PRO A 676 11.94 24.48 -26.87
N PRO A 677 12.30 25.26 -25.83
CA PRO A 677 12.76 26.64 -25.99
C PRO A 677 13.97 26.71 -26.93
N ARG A 678 14.24 27.88 -27.51
CA ARG A 678 15.41 28.03 -28.38
C ARG A 678 16.67 27.99 -27.51
N PRO A 679 17.82 27.51 -28.03
CA PRO A 679 19.06 27.44 -27.26
C PRO A 679 19.44 28.76 -26.57
N GLN A 680 19.13 29.90 -27.20
CA GLN A 680 19.38 31.25 -26.70
C GLN A 680 18.56 31.60 -25.43
N ASP A 681 17.37 31.02 -25.25
CA ASP A 681 16.52 31.28 -24.07
C ASP A 681 16.98 30.47 -22.83
N THR A 682 17.77 29.40 -23.04
CA THR A 682 18.30 28.54 -21.96
C THR A 682 19.54 29.14 -21.30
N GLU A 683 20.29 29.98 -22.03
CA GLU A 683 21.45 30.72 -21.50
C GLU A 683 21.01 31.93 -20.69
N GLU A 684 20.01 32.70 -21.14
CA GLU A 684 19.47 33.86 -20.40
C GLU A 684 18.80 33.48 -19.06
N SER A 685 18.26 32.26 -18.90
CA SER A 685 17.67 31.84 -17.62
C SER A 685 18.69 31.31 -16.60
N ARG A 686 19.90 30.94 -17.03
CA ARG A 686 21.01 30.57 -16.14
C ARG A 686 21.75 31.80 -15.57
N ASP A 687 21.72 32.92 -16.29
CA ASP A 687 22.45 34.16 -15.92
C ASP A 687 21.60 35.20 -15.15
N GLN A 688 20.34 34.90 -14.82
CA GLN A 688 19.58 35.75 -13.90
C GLN A 688 19.97 35.44 -12.45
N PRO A 689 20.54 36.38 -11.68
CA PRO A 689 20.83 36.15 -10.27
C PRO A 689 19.50 35.90 -9.54
N ALA A 690 19.47 34.85 -8.73
CA ALA A 690 18.33 34.51 -7.89
C ALA A 690 18.03 35.68 -6.93
N GLY A 691 17.04 36.49 -7.31
CA GLY A 691 16.33 37.42 -6.43
C GLY A 691 15.38 36.69 -5.49
#